data_AF-A0A7Y5F9J4-F1
#
_entry.id   AF-A0A7Y5F9J4-F1
#
_cell.length_a   1.000
_cell.length_b   1.000
_cell.length_c   1.000
_cell.angle_alpha   90.00
_cell.angle_beta   90.00
_cell.angle_gamma   90.00
#
_symmetry.space_group_name_H-M   'P 1'
#
loop_
_entity.id
_entity.type
_entity.pdbx_description
1 polymer ?
#
loop_
_entity_poly.entity_id
_entity_poly.type
_entity_poly.pdbx_seq_one_letter_code
_entity_poly.pdbx_strand_id
1 'polypeptide(L)'
;MKFLFIHTLLICVSALNIFAQTTKCIDIKKAKHKIILDGELNEPDWQLADPANDFIRNLPNDTGAAITPSKAFITYDDQFLYIAAICYDDMPDKKYVIQSLKRDFSFPKNDAFQVTIDPFDDRTNGFSFGVNAYGVQREGLIANGGGFGVSTDWDNKWFSKTKMYEDKWIVEMAIPFKTLRFKDNSSIWKINFSRNNLKRNETSAWSFVPRNFNVAVLNFCGETYWDTPLKKTGTNISIIPYGISRNTIDFTKNPTEEKYHLNGGGDAKIAITSSLNLDLTVNPDFSQVEVDRQVTNLSRFTLFFPEKRQFFIENNDLFGQLGFRNIRPFFSRRIGLGFNNTTGIYEQLPIAGGARLSGKINKNWRIGVLNMLTPYNKNILHAPQNYSVAVVQRKLKGNSNITAFMVNRQTLGNDTTSKLYYNHAHFNRVAGVDYNINALENRLIGKLFYHQSFNPNYIGDEGSNASFLAYNNRKWFLMWNHEYVGKNYVADVGFVPRKAIWRIEPEIRHRFLPENSFIISHSPGVYLDAYWNHSYQLLDQIAKFDYALVFNNTAEASVYYSNVYTRLTYPFDPSGTNGLTLHNGFTSYQNTAGINASSNTRKNLSVEAAANYGEYFNGNKFTVNANITYRIQPYARFTASINQDYISLPTPYSSANWTLLGTELEFSFTDQLFWNNYIQYNAQQSNLNVNSRLQWRFKPLSDLYIVYTDNYFASSEIKGLDYTRFTLHGKRNRALVVKLIYWINV
;
A
#
# COMPACT_ATOMS: atom_id res chain seq x y z
N MET A 1 29.83 28.96 -9.22
CA MET A 1 28.66 29.27 -8.35
C MET A 1 28.11 27.99 -7.74
N LYS A 2 28.93 27.30 -6.94
CA LYS A 2 28.61 26.05 -6.25
C LYS A 2 28.98 26.29 -4.79
N PHE A 3 28.11 25.91 -3.85
CA PHE A 3 28.26 25.96 -2.37
C PHE A 3 27.61 27.07 -1.53
N LEU A 4 27.06 28.15 -2.09
CA LEU A 4 26.51 29.22 -1.23
C LEU A 4 25.02 29.10 -0.84
N PHE A 5 24.25 28.17 -1.41
CA PHE A 5 22.80 28.06 -1.17
C PHE A 5 22.38 27.09 -0.05
N ILE A 6 23.31 26.30 0.49
CA ILE A 6 22.99 25.24 1.48
C ILE A 6 23.03 25.77 2.92
N HIS A 7 23.71 26.88 3.18
CA HIS A 7 23.88 27.40 4.55
C HIS A 7 22.73 28.28 5.05
N THR A 8 21.94 28.88 4.15
CA THR A 8 20.88 29.82 4.55
C THR A 8 19.56 29.14 4.93
N LEU A 9 19.35 27.87 4.54
CA LEU A 9 18.13 27.12 4.92
C LEU A 9 18.23 26.46 6.31
N LEU A 10 19.45 26.32 6.88
CA LEU A 10 19.65 25.63 8.16
C LEU A 10 19.41 26.50 9.41
N ILE A 11 19.39 27.83 9.27
CA ILE A 11 19.42 28.76 10.43
C ILE A 11 18.02 29.23 10.87
N CYS A 12 16.97 29.03 10.08
CA CYS A 12 15.60 29.44 10.47
C CYS A 12 14.80 28.41 11.32
N VAL A 13 15.41 27.31 11.76
CA VAL A 13 14.68 26.23 12.49
C VAL A 13 14.84 26.30 14.02
N SER A 14 15.66 27.19 14.56
CA SER A 14 16.10 27.13 15.97
C SER A 14 15.25 27.88 17.00
N ALA A 15 13.96 28.11 16.77
CA ALA A 15 13.09 28.71 17.79
C ALA A 15 11.70 28.05 17.80
N LEU A 16 11.60 26.85 18.38
CA LEU A 16 10.32 26.25 18.75
C LEU A 16 10.37 25.86 20.22
N ASN A 17 9.58 26.57 21.02
CA ASN A 17 9.30 26.22 22.41
C ASN A 17 8.72 24.81 22.46
N ILE A 18 9.39 23.92 23.19
CA ILE A 18 8.94 22.56 23.48
C ILE A 18 8.01 22.67 24.70
N PHE A 19 6.69 22.60 24.48
CA PHE A 19 5.80 22.21 25.56
C PHE A 19 6.02 20.72 25.80
N ALA A 20 6.57 20.36 26.97
CA ALA A 20 6.71 18.97 27.38
C ALA A 20 5.31 18.37 27.56
N GLN A 21 4.91 17.48 26.66
CA GLN A 21 3.68 16.73 26.77
C GLN A 21 3.85 15.70 27.89
N THR A 22 2.97 15.72 28.91
CA THR A 22 2.93 14.66 29.93
C THR A 22 2.65 13.32 29.26
N THR A 23 3.62 12.41 29.37
CA THR A 23 3.50 11.06 28.81
C THR A 23 2.50 10.28 29.66
N LYS A 24 1.40 9.81 29.05
CA LYS A 24 0.44 8.92 29.71
C LYS A 24 1.11 7.59 30.03
N CYS A 25 0.87 7.04 31.21
CA CYS A 25 1.41 5.77 31.67
C CYS A 25 0.30 4.84 32.18
N ILE A 26 0.54 3.53 32.10
CA ILE A 26 -0.36 2.49 32.62
C ILE A 26 0.48 1.30 33.11
N ASP A 27 0.18 0.76 34.28
CA ASP A 27 0.83 -0.47 34.77
C ASP A 27 0.10 -1.68 34.21
N ILE A 28 0.87 -2.68 33.73
CA ILE A 28 0.33 -3.95 33.26
C ILE A 28 0.71 -5.07 34.22
N LYS A 29 -0.30 -5.80 34.70
CA LYS A 29 -0.15 -6.93 35.62
C LYS A 29 -0.42 -8.25 34.92
N LYS A 30 0.31 -9.29 35.32
CA LYS A 30 0.07 -10.65 34.85
C LYS A 30 -1.27 -11.16 35.36
N ALA A 31 -2.08 -11.71 34.46
CA ALA A 31 -3.36 -12.33 34.77
C ALA A 31 -3.17 -13.55 35.68
N LYS A 32 -3.99 -13.64 36.72
CA LYS A 32 -4.02 -14.77 37.66
C LYS A 32 -5.08 -15.81 37.28
N HIS A 33 -6.12 -15.39 36.57
CA HIS A 33 -7.17 -16.26 36.06
C HIS A 33 -7.13 -16.34 34.53
N LYS A 34 -7.79 -17.36 33.99
CA LYS A 34 -7.94 -17.51 32.55
C LYS A 34 -8.86 -16.43 32.00
N ILE A 35 -8.38 -15.63 31.06
CA ILE A 35 -9.19 -14.68 30.30
C ILE A 35 -10.00 -15.44 29.24
N ILE A 36 -11.32 -15.28 29.24
CA ILE A 36 -12.22 -15.90 28.26
C ILE A 36 -12.71 -14.80 27.31
N LEU A 37 -12.39 -14.92 26.02
CA LEU A 37 -12.86 -13.95 25.03
C LEU A 37 -14.34 -14.15 24.71
N ASP A 38 -15.22 -13.49 25.45
CA ASP A 38 -16.68 -13.52 25.26
C ASP A 38 -17.29 -12.12 24.99
N GLY A 39 -16.49 -11.07 25.11
CA GLY A 39 -16.91 -9.67 24.97
C GLY A 39 -17.53 -9.11 26.25
N GLU A 40 -17.31 -9.75 27.40
CA GLU A 40 -17.67 -9.29 28.73
C GLU A 40 -16.39 -9.09 29.56
N LEU A 41 -16.41 -8.17 30.54
CA LEU A 41 -15.24 -7.89 31.38
C LEU A 41 -15.50 -8.31 32.82
N ASN A 42 -15.96 -9.55 33.00
CA ASN A 42 -16.42 -10.06 34.29
C ASN A 42 -15.27 -10.64 35.13
N GLU A 43 -14.16 -10.99 34.51
CA GLU A 43 -13.00 -11.58 35.17
C GLU A 43 -12.40 -10.63 36.23
N PRO A 44 -11.96 -11.15 37.39
CA PRO A 44 -11.31 -10.33 38.41
C PRO A 44 -10.08 -9.57 37.90
N ASP A 45 -9.34 -10.16 36.96
CA ASP A 45 -8.17 -9.53 36.35
C ASP A 45 -8.53 -8.26 35.56
N TRP A 46 -9.69 -8.23 34.88
CA TRP A 46 -10.16 -7.02 34.21
C TRP A 46 -10.60 -5.92 35.18
N GLN A 47 -11.24 -6.32 36.29
CA GLN A 47 -11.71 -5.38 37.32
C GLN A 47 -10.55 -4.75 38.11
N LEU A 48 -9.41 -5.45 38.22
CA LEU A 48 -8.19 -4.97 38.88
C LEU A 48 -7.18 -4.31 37.94
N ALA A 49 -7.42 -4.36 36.63
CA ALA A 49 -6.56 -3.73 35.63
C ALA A 49 -6.72 -2.21 35.67
N ASP A 50 -5.60 -1.50 35.54
CA ASP A 50 -5.60 -0.05 35.48
C ASP A 50 -6.30 0.40 34.19
N PRO A 51 -7.31 1.29 34.25
CA PRO A 51 -8.02 1.72 33.05
C PRO A 51 -7.26 2.83 32.32
N ALA A 52 -6.99 2.64 31.04
CA ALA A 52 -6.68 3.75 30.13
C ALA A 52 -7.97 4.50 29.80
N ASN A 53 -8.16 5.66 30.43
CA ASN A 53 -9.33 6.54 30.31
C ASN A 53 -8.93 7.94 29.79
N ASP A 54 -9.89 8.87 29.76
CA ASP A 54 -9.68 10.27 29.36
C ASP A 54 -9.07 10.43 27.96
N PHE A 55 -9.68 9.74 26.99
CA PHE A 55 -9.30 9.85 25.59
C PHE A 55 -9.41 11.31 25.11
N ILE A 56 -8.40 11.74 24.38
CA ILE A 56 -8.27 13.09 23.84
C ILE A 56 -8.74 13.06 22.39
N ARG A 57 -9.50 14.07 22.00
CA ARG A 57 -9.98 14.19 20.62
C ARG A 57 -8.81 14.39 19.65
N ASN A 58 -8.94 13.89 18.43
CA ASN A 58 -8.00 14.10 17.31
C ASN A 58 -8.71 14.72 16.09
N LEU A 59 -9.90 14.23 15.76
CA LEU A 59 -10.78 14.75 14.72
C LEU A 59 -12.17 15.00 15.33
N PRO A 60 -12.87 16.13 15.05
CA PRO A 60 -12.56 17.20 14.07
C PRO A 60 -11.51 18.22 14.53
N ASN A 61 -11.21 18.26 15.82
CA ASN A 61 -10.09 19.01 16.39
C ASN A 61 -9.36 18.14 17.40
N ASP A 62 -8.12 18.49 17.66
CA ASP A 62 -7.20 17.81 18.57
C ASP A 62 -7.17 18.48 19.96
N THR A 63 -8.30 19.07 20.39
CA THR A 63 -8.43 19.78 21.66
C THR A 63 -9.60 19.25 22.47
N GLY A 64 -9.36 19.02 23.76
CA GLY A 64 -10.38 18.55 24.71
C GLY A 64 -10.62 17.04 24.69
N ALA A 65 -11.48 16.60 25.60
CA ALA A 65 -11.85 15.19 25.73
C ALA A 65 -12.67 14.70 24.52
N ALA A 66 -12.60 13.39 24.26
CA ALA A 66 -13.53 12.69 23.38
C ALA A 66 -14.97 13.00 23.79
N ILE A 67 -15.88 13.21 22.83
CA ILE A 67 -17.29 13.49 23.13
C ILE A 67 -17.93 12.27 23.78
N THR A 68 -17.63 11.08 23.25
CA THR A 68 -18.11 9.82 23.81
C THR A 68 -16.93 9.09 24.46
N PRO A 69 -16.99 8.78 25.76
CA PRO A 69 -15.86 8.22 26.48
C PRO A 69 -15.53 6.80 25.98
N SER A 70 -14.29 6.40 26.20
CA SER A 70 -13.85 5.01 26.00
C SER A 70 -12.87 4.65 27.13
N LYS A 71 -12.87 3.38 27.50
CA LYS A 71 -11.91 2.81 28.45
C LYS A 71 -11.20 1.65 27.78
N ALA A 72 -9.89 1.56 27.94
CA ALA A 72 -9.11 0.42 27.51
C ALA A 72 -8.41 -0.22 28.73
N PHE A 73 -8.19 -1.53 28.65
CA PHE A 73 -7.58 -2.33 29.69
C PHE A 73 -6.54 -3.24 29.05
N ILE A 74 -5.50 -3.55 29.81
CA ILE A 74 -4.39 -4.38 29.34
C ILE A 74 -3.94 -5.34 30.45
N THR A 75 -3.76 -6.61 30.09
CA THR A 75 -3.18 -7.64 30.96
C THR A 75 -2.47 -8.68 30.07
N TYR A 76 -1.84 -9.69 30.66
CA TYR A 76 -1.11 -10.70 29.91
C TYR A 76 -0.95 -12.00 30.70
N ASP A 77 -0.68 -13.09 30.01
CA ASP A 77 -0.21 -14.34 30.61
C ASP A 77 1.09 -14.82 29.93
N ASP A 78 1.45 -16.09 30.07
CA ASP A 78 2.68 -16.62 29.44
C ASP A 78 2.57 -16.78 27.91
N GLN A 79 1.37 -16.65 27.33
CA GLN A 79 1.08 -16.94 25.93
C GLN A 79 0.59 -15.70 25.16
N PHE A 80 -0.22 -14.84 25.77
CA PHE A 80 -0.94 -13.76 25.14
C PHE A 80 -0.77 -12.43 25.87
N LEU A 81 -0.70 -11.37 25.08
CA LEU A 81 -1.10 -10.04 25.50
C LEU A 81 -2.62 -9.90 25.31
N TYR A 82 -3.31 -9.55 26.38
CA TYR A 82 -4.76 -9.30 26.37
C TYR A 82 -5.04 -7.81 26.38
N ILE A 83 -5.95 -7.37 25.52
CA ILE A 83 -6.41 -5.98 25.46
C ILE A 83 -7.93 -5.98 25.39
N ALA A 84 -8.56 -5.19 26.23
CA ALA A 84 -9.99 -4.96 26.18
C ALA A 84 -10.31 -3.49 26.03
N ALA A 85 -11.48 -3.18 25.47
CA ALA A 85 -12.01 -1.83 25.48
C ALA A 85 -13.52 -1.79 25.62
N ILE A 86 -14.00 -0.85 26.44
CA ILE A 86 -15.40 -0.43 26.50
C ILE A 86 -15.50 0.85 25.68
N CYS A 87 -16.21 0.76 24.56
CA CYS A 87 -16.50 1.89 23.70
C CYS A 87 -17.95 2.31 23.92
N TYR A 88 -18.15 3.33 24.76
CA TYR A 88 -19.50 3.86 25.02
C TYR A 88 -20.11 4.46 23.75
N ASP A 89 -21.43 4.55 23.75
CA ASP A 89 -22.24 5.04 22.66
C ASP A 89 -23.44 5.81 23.22
N ASP A 90 -23.59 7.05 22.77
CA ASP A 90 -24.67 7.95 23.14
C ASP A 90 -25.66 8.17 21.98
N MET A 91 -25.56 7.35 20.91
CA MET A 91 -26.48 7.34 19.78
C MET A 91 -27.00 5.91 19.49
N PRO A 92 -27.78 5.31 20.42
CA PRO A 92 -28.30 3.95 20.28
C PRO A 92 -29.16 3.77 19.02
N ASP A 93 -29.90 4.80 18.59
CA ASP A 93 -30.80 4.74 17.43
C ASP A 93 -30.07 4.66 16.08
N LYS A 94 -28.75 4.91 16.05
CA LYS A 94 -27.94 4.82 14.84
C LYS A 94 -27.24 3.48 14.79
N LYS A 95 -27.06 2.91 13.59
CA LYS A 95 -26.20 1.73 13.42
C LYS A 95 -24.73 2.15 13.38
N TYR A 96 -23.84 1.32 13.89
CA TYR A 96 -22.41 1.46 13.62
C TYR A 96 -22.15 1.34 12.11
N VAL A 97 -21.17 2.07 11.62
CA VAL A 97 -20.78 2.16 10.23
C VAL A 97 -19.62 1.21 9.99
N ILE A 98 -19.82 0.20 9.15
CA ILE A 98 -18.73 -0.65 8.66
C ILE A 98 -18.86 -0.91 7.15
N GLN A 99 -17.76 -1.30 6.51
CA GLN A 99 -17.73 -1.51 5.06
C GLN A 99 -18.18 -2.91 4.63
N SER A 100 -17.73 -3.94 5.35
CA SER A 100 -18.04 -5.36 5.12
C SER A 100 -17.57 -6.19 6.33
N LEU A 101 -17.80 -7.51 6.30
CA LEU A 101 -17.20 -8.46 7.26
C LEU A 101 -15.77 -8.88 6.89
N LYS A 102 -15.18 -8.31 5.83
CA LYS A 102 -13.84 -8.65 5.38
C LYS A 102 -12.79 -8.05 6.31
N ARG A 103 -11.81 -8.89 6.67
CA ARG A 103 -10.60 -8.49 7.41
C ARG A 103 -9.87 -7.33 6.72
N ASP A 104 -9.04 -6.62 7.48
CA ASP A 104 -8.16 -5.55 7.01
C ASP A 104 -8.92 -4.32 6.51
N PHE A 105 -10.01 -4.04 7.20
CA PHE A 105 -10.85 -2.88 6.94
C PHE A 105 -10.08 -1.56 7.09
N SER A 106 -10.52 -0.52 6.38
CA SER A 106 -9.96 0.83 6.52
C SER A 106 -10.46 1.51 7.80
N PHE A 107 -9.58 1.78 8.76
CA PHE A 107 -9.96 2.40 10.05
C PHE A 107 -10.75 3.71 9.92
N PRO A 108 -10.35 4.69 9.06
CA PRO A 108 -11.14 5.92 8.88
C PRO A 108 -12.56 5.71 8.37
N LYS A 109 -12.85 4.55 7.76
CA LYS A 109 -14.14 4.22 7.14
C LYS A 109 -14.98 3.23 7.96
N ASN A 110 -14.56 2.89 9.18
CA ASN A 110 -15.28 1.97 10.06
C ASN A 110 -15.31 2.48 11.50
N ASP A 111 -16.41 2.23 12.22
CA ASP A 111 -16.45 2.31 13.68
C ASP A 111 -15.55 1.22 14.25
N ALA A 112 -14.41 1.63 14.81
CA ALA A 112 -13.36 0.71 15.22
C ALA A 112 -12.59 1.16 16.46
N PHE A 113 -12.00 0.18 17.14
CA PHE A 113 -11.00 0.36 18.18
C PHE A 113 -9.66 -0.16 17.65
N GLN A 114 -8.59 0.59 17.89
CA GLN A 114 -7.26 0.26 17.41
C GLN A 114 -6.23 0.46 18.52
N VAL A 115 -5.27 -0.46 18.55
CA VAL A 115 -4.09 -0.43 19.41
C VAL A 115 -2.86 -0.22 18.52
N THR A 116 -1.98 0.66 18.94
CA THR A 116 -0.66 0.90 18.36
C THR A 116 0.40 0.51 19.37
N ILE A 117 1.35 -0.37 19.00
CA ILE A 117 2.33 -0.96 19.93
C ILE A 117 3.74 -0.76 19.36
N ASP A 118 4.63 -0.16 20.15
CA ASP A 118 6.09 -0.14 19.92
C ASP A 118 6.78 -0.92 21.07
N PRO A 119 7.09 -2.21 20.84
CA PRO A 119 7.71 -3.07 21.84
C PRO A 119 9.24 -2.95 21.90
N PHE A 120 9.86 -2.07 21.10
CA PHE A 120 11.30 -1.83 21.11
C PHE A 120 11.69 -0.46 21.68
N ASP A 121 10.71 0.41 21.97
CA ASP A 121 10.90 1.82 22.32
C ASP A 121 11.87 2.53 21.36
N ASP A 122 11.68 2.27 20.07
CA ASP A 122 12.51 2.88 19.04
C ASP A 122 11.80 3.92 18.19
N ARG A 123 10.48 4.05 18.35
CA ARG A 123 9.58 4.96 17.62
C ARG A 123 9.73 4.89 16.10
N THR A 124 10.30 3.79 15.59
CA THR A 124 10.64 3.60 14.18
C THR A 124 9.75 2.53 13.57
N ASN A 125 9.65 1.35 14.21
CA ASN A 125 8.81 0.26 13.71
C ASN A 125 7.95 -0.32 14.84
N GLY A 126 6.67 -0.56 14.55
CA GLY A 126 5.70 -1.06 15.51
C GLY A 126 4.59 -1.86 14.84
N PHE A 127 3.58 -2.19 15.64
CA PHE A 127 2.44 -3.00 15.23
C PHE A 127 1.15 -2.24 15.46
N SER A 128 0.14 -2.53 14.64
CA SER A 128 -1.22 -2.09 14.88
C SER A 128 -2.17 -3.27 14.85
N PHE A 129 -3.09 -3.32 15.80
CA PHE A 129 -4.20 -4.28 15.85
C PHE A 129 -5.49 -3.51 16.02
N GLY A 130 -6.54 -3.89 15.30
CA GLY A 130 -7.82 -3.20 15.36
C GLY A 130 -8.98 -4.15 15.14
N VAL A 131 -10.12 -3.81 15.75
CA VAL A 131 -11.38 -4.52 15.60
C VAL A 131 -12.49 -3.50 15.39
N ASN A 132 -13.37 -3.76 14.43
CA ASN A 132 -14.57 -2.94 14.26
C ASN A 132 -15.71 -3.39 15.19
N ALA A 133 -16.78 -2.61 15.30
CA ALA A 133 -17.90 -2.91 16.20
C ALA A 133 -18.59 -4.28 15.93
N TYR A 134 -18.37 -4.88 14.76
CA TYR A 134 -18.92 -6.18 14.34
C TYR A 134 -17.91 -7.34 14.48
N GLY A 135 -16.76 -7.12 15.13
CA GLY A 135 -15.77 -8.17 15.41
C GLY A 135 -14.82 -8.46 14.27
N VAL A 136 -14.86 -7.68 13.18
CA VAL A 136 -13.93 -7.84 12.06
C VAL A 136 -12.56 -7.34 12.48
N GLN A 137 -11.54 -8.16 12.21
CA GLN A 137 -10.16 -7.91 12.59
C GLN A 137 -9.40 -7.12 11.51
N ARG A 138 -8.37 -6.38 11.95
CA ARG A 138 -7.36 -5.69 11.14
C ARG A 138 -6.04 -5.73 11.88
N GLU A 139 -4.96 -6.01 11.18
CA GLU A 139 -3.61 -5.85 11.73
C GLU A 139 -2.67 -5.23 10.70
N GLY A 140 -1.49 -4.83 11.16
CA GLY A 140 -0.48 -4.35 10.24
C GLY A 140 0.79 -3.85 10.90
N LEU A 141 1.75 -3.51 10.05
CA LEU A 141 3.04 -2.95 10.44
C LEU A 141 3.01 -1.43 10.33
N ILE A 142 3.66 -0.79 11.29
CA ILE A 142 3.95 0.64 11.28
C ILE A 142 5.45 0.78 11.02
N ALA A 143 5.82 1.49 9.96
CA ALA A 143 7.21 1.76 9.60
C ALA A 143 7.52 3.26 9.61
N ASN A 144 8.79 3.61 9.78
CA ASN A 144 9.29 4.99 9.83
C ASN A 144 8.48 5.91 10.77
N GLY A 145 8.06 5.38 11.92
CA GLY A 145 7.31 6.11 12.95
C GLY A 145 5.83 6.35 12.64
N GLY A 146 5.29 5.79 11.54
CA GLY A 146 3.87 5.87 11.18
C GLY A 146 3.47 7.07 10.32
N GLY A 147 4.43 7.76 9.70
CA GLY A 147 4.16 8.90 8.81
C GLY A 147 3.24 8.57 7.62
N PHE A 148 3.20 7.30 7.19
CA PHE A 148 2.33 6.80 6.12
C PHE A 148 1.19 5.90 6.63
N GLY A 149 0.94 5.86 7.94
CA GLY A 149 -0.07 4.99 8.56
C GLY A 149 0.37 3.53 8.70
N VAL A 150 -0.61 2.63 8.63
CA VAL A 150 -0.46 1.17 8.84
C VAL A 150 -0.52 0.44 7.51
N SER A 151 0.48 -0.40 7.21
CA SER A 151 0.43 -1.38 6.12
C SER A 151 -0.23 -2.65 6.63
N THR A 152 -1.35 -3.04 6.02
CA THR A 152 -2.18 -4.20 6.42
C THR A 152 -1.84 -5.46 5.63
N ASP A 153 -0.63 -5.52 5.04
CA ASP A 153 -0.16 -6.66 4.26
C ASP A 153 0.45 -7.78 5.15
N TRP A 154 0.46 -7.57 6.47
CA TRP A 154 1.08 -8.43 7.47
C TRP A 154 0.03 -9.20 8.27
N ASP A 155 -0.38 -10.34 7.73
CA ASP A 155 -1.40 -11.20 8.31
C ASP A 155 -0.85 -12.14 9.38
N ASN A 156 -1.48 -12.17 10.55
CA ASN A 156 -1.08 -13.04 11.66
C ASN A 156 -2.26 -13.65 12.40
N LYS A 157 -2.00 -14.75 13.09
CA LYS A 157 -2.98 -15.42 13.94
C LYS A 157 -3.10 -14.67 15.28
N TRP A 158 -4.28 -14.14 15.56
CA TRP A 158 -4.69 -13.59 16.86
C TRP A 158 -6.21 -13.68 16.98
N PHE A 159 -6.74 -13.47 18.19
CA PHE A 159 -8.15 -13.71 18.49
C PHE A 159 -8.82 -12.43 18.99
N SER A 160 -10.08 -12.25 18.65
CA SER A 160 -10.90 -11.19 19.23
C SER A 160 -12.35 -11.61 19.36
N LYS A 161 -13.05 -11.00 20.31
CA LYS A 161 -14.49 -11.10 20.45
C LYS A 161 -15.06 -9.71 20.70
N THR A 162 -16.24 -9.47 20.13
CA THR A 162 -17.00 -8.24 20.38
C THR A 162 -18.40 -8.57 20.84
N LYS A 163 -18.91 -7.78 21.77
CA LYS A 163 -20.31 -7.80 22.18
C LYS A 163 -20.89 -6.39 22.12
N MET A 164 -22.00 -6.24 21.41
CA MET A 164 -22.73 -4.97 21.32
C MET A 164 -23.85 -4.96 22.36
N TYR A 165 -24.00 -3.83 23.03
CA TYR A 165 -25.10 -3.49 23.92
C TYR A 165 -25.81 -2.24 23.37
N GLU A 166 -26.85 -1.78 24.04
CA GLU A 166 -27.58 -0.56 23.63
C GLU A 166 -26.71 0.70 23.76
N ASP A 167 -25.93 0.81 24.84
CA ASP A 167 -25.18 2.02 25.24
C ASP A 167 -23.66 1.92 25.00
N LYS A 168 -23.18 0.80 24.48
CA LYS A 168 -21.75 0.53 24.26
C LYS A 168 -21.53 -0.70 23.38
N TRP A 169 -20.29 -0.89 22.98
CA TRP A 169 -19.80 -2.20 22.58
C TRP A 169 -18.46 -2.47 23.27
N ILE A 170 -18.23 -3.73 23.58
CA ILE A 170 -17.03 -4.21 24.24
C ILE A 170 -16.26 -5.05 23.23
N VAL A 171 -14.94 -4.90 23.24
CA VAL A 171 -14.01 -5.75 22.51
C VAL A 171 -13.00 -6.35 23.49
N GLU A 172 -12.68 -7.61 23.27
CA GLU A 172 -11.53 -8.28 23.85
C GLU A 172 -10.64 -8.83 22.74
N MET A 173 -9.33 -8.73 22.92
CA MET A 173 -8.29 -9.16 22.00
C MET A 173 -7.29 -10.05 22.75
N ALA A 174 -6.89 -11.17 22.17
CA ALA A 174 -5.75 -11.97 22.62
C ALA A 174 -4.71 -12.08 21.50
N ILE A 175 -3.57 -11.43 21.71
CA ILE A 175 -2.47 -11.35 20.76
C ILE A 175 -1.33 -12.25 21.26
N PRO A 176 -1.00 -13.35 20.56
CA PRO A 176 0.09 -14.22 21.00
C PRO A 176 1.42 -13.47 21.04
N PHE A 177 2.21 -13.66 22.11
CA PHE A 177 3.57 -13.11 22.15
C PHE A 177 4.46 -13.64 21.02
N LYS A 178 4.18 -14.85 20.52
CA LYS A 178 4.85 -15.44 19.34
C LYS A 178 4.59 -14.67 18.03
N THR A 179 3.54 -13.85 17.98
CA THR A 179 3.19 -12.99 16.83
C THR A 179 3.94 -11.65 16.90
N LEU A 180 4.21 -11.16 18.11
CA LEU A 180 4.85 -9.88 18.34
C LEU A 180 6.37 -10.05 18.38
N ARG A 181 7.09 -9.20 17.64
CA ARG A 181 8.53 -9.08 17.85
C ARG A 181 8.77 -8.09 18.97
N PHE A 182 9.53 -8.46 19.99
CA PHE A 182 9.81 -7.57 21.12
C PHE A 182 11.23 -7.75 21.66
N LYS A 183 11.69 -6.72 22.40
CA LYS A 183 12.97 -6.75 23.10
C LYS A 183 12.87 -7.67 24.32
N ASP A 184 13.74 -8.67 24.38
CA ASP A 184 13.84 -9.58 25.53
C ASP A 184 14.20 -8.81 26.82
N ASN A 185 13.61 -9.20 27.94
CA ASN A 185 13.69 -8.51 29.24
C ASN A 185 13.31 -7.01 29.18
N SER A 186 12.35 -6.64 28.32
CA SER A 186 11.81 -5.27 28.35
C SER A 186 10.88 -5.09 29.54
N SER A 187 11.05 -3.97 30.26
CA SER A 187 10.15 -3.52 31.33
C SER A 187 9.16 -2.44 30.86
N ILE A 188 9.38 -1.88 29.66
CA ILE A 188 8.55 -0.80 29.11
C ILE A 188 8.24 -1.09 27.65
N TRP A 189 6.95 -1.04 27.28
CA TRP A 189 6.52 -0.90 25.88
C TRP A 189 5.80 0.43 25.70
N LYS A 190 5.84 0.97 24.48
CA LYS A 190 5.03 2.13 24.12
C LYS A 190 3.71 1.70 23.50
N ILE A 191 2.61 2.29 23.95
CA ILE A 191 1.27 1.94 23.46
C ILE A 191 0.41 3.19 23.22
N ASN A 192 -0.51 3.12 22.27
CA ASN A 192 -1.64 4.04 22.22
C ASN A 192 -2.91 3.30 21.83
N PHE A 193 -4.03 3.76 22.38
CA PHE A 193 -5.36 3.27 22.06
C PHE A 193 -6.09 4.35 21.28
N SER A 194 -6.84 3.97 20.25
CA SER A 194 -7.57 4.92 19.39
C SER A 194 -8.96 4.41 19.06
N ARG A 195 -9.94 5.32 19.08
CA ARG A 195 -11.33 5.05 18.76
C ARG A 195 -11.72 5.88 17.55
N ASN A 196 -12.28 5.23 16.53
CA ASN A 196 -13.02 5.92 15.47
C ASN A 196 -14.51 5.71 15.72
N ASN A 197 -15.23 6.81 15.91
CA ASN A 197 -16.68 6.85 16.08
C ASN A 197 -17.31 7.57 14.89
N LEU A 198 -17.77 6.82 13.89
CA LEU A 198 -18.36 7.39 12.69
C LEU A 198 -19.80 7.86 12.89
N LYS A 199 -20.50 7.41 13.93
CA LYS A 199 -21.79 8.02 14.31
C LYS A 199 -21.63 9.52 14.59
N ARG A 200 -20.52 9.91 15.23
CA ARG A 200 -20.12 11.31 15.50
C ARG A 200 -19.18 11.93 14.47
N ASN A 201 -18.55 11.13 13.62
CA ASN A 201 -17.39 11.54 12.81
C ASN A 201 -16.26 12.10 13.70
N GLU A 202 -15.97 11.38 14.77
CA GLU A 202 -14.94 11.70 15.74
C GLU A 202 -13.88 10.60 15.75
N THR A 203 -12.61 11.02 15.82
CA THR A 203 -11.51 10.13 16.18
C THR A 203 -10.87 10.63 17.46
N SER A 204 -10.55 9.74 18.38
CA SER A 204 -9.89 10.04 19.65
C SER A 204 -8.79 9.03 19.98
N ALA A 205 -7.85 9.43 20.84
CA ALA A 205 -6.74 8.59 21.28
C ALA A 205 -6.44 8.79 22.77
N TRP A 206 -5.95 7.75 23.44
CA TRP A 206 -5.61 7.79 24.86
C TRP A 206 -4.47 8.77 25.16
N SER A 207 -3.38 8.68 24.40
CA SER A 207 -2.31 9.68 24.36
C SER A 207 -2.53 10.63 23.20
N PHE A 208 -2.32 11.94 23.44
CA PHE A 208 -2.60 13.01 22.47
C PHE A 208 -1.81 12.80 21.17
N VAL A 209 -2.53 12.85 20.05
CA VAL A 209 -2.00 12.84 18.68
C VAL A 209 -2.47 14.10 17.97
N PRO A 210 -1.57 14.94 17.41
CA PRO A 210 -1.98 16.11 16.65
C PRO A 210 -2.81 15.73 15.42
N ARG A 211 -3.81 16.55 15.06
CA ARG A 211 -4.76 16.26 13.98
C ARG A 211 -4.11 16.07 12.60
N ASN A 212 -2.94 16.67 12.37
CA ASN A 212 -2.23 16.54 11.09
C ASN A 212 -1.50 15.20 10.92
N PHE A 213 -1.57 14.29 11.91
CA PHE A 213 -1.01 12.95 11.86
C PHE A 213 -2.09 11.87 11.90
N ASN A 214 -1.78 10.71 11.33
CA ASN A 214 -2.56 9.50 11.56
C ASN A 214 -2.49 9.11 13.05
N VAL A 215 -3.57 8.58 13.61
CA VAL A 215 -3.59 8.11 15.02
C VAL A 215 -2.63 6.94 15.29
N ALA A 216 -2.26 6.17 14.26
CA ALA A 216 -1.27 5.10 14.31
C ALA A 216 0.18 5.63 14.20
N VAL A 217 0.58 6.49 15.13
CA VAL A 217 1.88 7.18 15.11
C VAL A 217 2.67 6.88 16.39
N LEU A 218 3.93 6.43 16.23
CA LEU A 218 4.68 5.88 17.37
C LEU A 218 5.22 6.95 18.32
N ASN A 219 5.50 8.16 17.82
CA ASN A 219 6.08 9.24 18.64
C ASN A 219 5.18 9.72 19.78
N PHE A 220 3.87 9.53 19.62
CA PHE A 220 2.85 10.04 20.55
C PHE A 220 2.27 8.92 21.42
N CYS A 221 2.87 7.73 21.43
CA CYS A 221 2.45 6.64 22.31
C CYS A 221 2.81 6.94 23.77
N GLY A 222 1.90 6.57 24.67
CA GLY A 222 2.17 6.49 26.11
C GLY A 222 3.05 5.29 26.45
N GLU A 223 3.23 5.03 27.74
CA GLU A 223 4.12 4.00 28.26
C GLU A 223 3.35 2.95 29.08
N THR A 224 3.73 1.69 28.91
CA THR A 224 3.23 0.56 29.70
C THR A 224 4.37 0.03 30.56
N TYR A 225 4.12 -0.15 31.85
CA TYR A 225 5.12 -0.64 32.81
C TYR A 225 4.78 -2.08 33.21
N TRP A 226 5.67 -3.01 32.87
CA TRP A 226 5.46 -4.43 33.10
C TRP A 226 5.86 -4.82 34.52
N ASP A 227 4.95 -5.48 35.24
CA ASP A 227 5.20 -6.01 36.60
C ASP A 227 6.30 -7.08 36.64
N THR A 228 6.49 -7.82 35.54
CA THR A 228 7.65 -8.70 35.34
C THR A 228 8.27 -8.52 33.96
N PRO A 229 9.62 -8.55 33.84
CA PRO A 229 10.27 -8.48 32.53
C PRO A 229 9.84 -9.65 31.64
N LEU A 230 9.37 -9.32 30.44
CA LEU A 230 8.95 -10.31 29.46
C LEU A 230 10.12 -11.20 29.04
N LYS A 231 9.88 -12.52 29.07
CA LYS A 231 10.83 -13.52 28.60
C LYS A 231 10.44 -14.02 27.21
N LYS A 232 11.46 -14.35 26.41
CA LYS A 232 11.32 -15.01 25.11
C LYS A 232 10.32 -16.18 25.16
N THR A 233 9.28 -16.11 24.33
CA THR A 233 8.43 -17.26 24.03
C THR A 233 9.16 -18.17 23.02
N GLY A 234 9.05 -19.49 23.17
CA GLY A 234 9.80 -20.47 22.38
C GLY A 234 9.65 -20.30 20.85
N THR A 235 10.52 -20.95 20.08
CA THR A 235 10.54 -20.88 18.60
C THR A 235 9.14 -21.05 18.03
N ASN A 236 8.73 -20.11 17.16
CA ASN A 236 7.47 -20.18 16.42
C ASN A 236 7.78 -20.66 15.00
N ILE A 237 7.21 -21.80 14.61
CA ILE A 237 7.39 -22.37 13.28
C ILE A 237 6.01 -22.46 12.62
N SER A 238 5.87 -21.82 11.46
CA SER A 238 4.70 -22.00 10.60
C SER A 238 5.10 -22.73 9.33
N ILE A 239 4.34 -23.76 8.96
CA ILE A 239 4.46 -24.47 7.68
C ILE A 239 3.16 -24.24 6.92
N ILE A 240 3.29 -23.81 5.67
CA ILE A 240 2.18 -23.28 4.86
C ILE A 240 2.20 -23.99 3.49
N PRO A 241 1.77 -25.26 3.41
CA PRO A 241 1.60 -25.93 2.13
C PRO A 241 0.45 -25.30 1.34
N TYR A 242 0.57 -25.34 0.02
CA TYR A 242 -0.53 -25.03 -0.87
C TYR A 242 -0.61 -26.02 -2.04
N GLY A 243 -1.83 -26.21 -2.53
CA GLY A 243 -2.11 -26.93 -3.77
C GLY A 243 -3.01 -26.11 -4.67
N ILE A 244 -2.77 -26.15 -5.97
CA ILE A 244 -3.59 -25.47 -6.97
C ILE A 244 -3.89 -26.41 -8.15
N SER A 245 -5.15 -26.43 -8.54
CA SER A 245 -5.63 -27.04 -9.77
C SER A 245 -6.19 -25.96 -10.68
N ARG A 246 -5.73 -25.93 -11.93
CA ARG A 246 -6.14 -24.96 -12.93
C ARG A 246 -6.52 -25.68 -14.21
N ASN A 247 -7.73 -25.41 -14.68
CA ASN A 247 -8.17 -25.72 -16.03
C ASN A 247 -8.27 -24.41 -16.82
N THR A 248 -7.67 -24.37 -18.00
CA THR A 248 -7.71 -23.19 -18.88
C THR A 248 -8.02 -23.57 -20.33
N ILE A 249 -8.79 -22.71 -21.00
CA ILE A 249 -9.08 -22.80 -22.43
C ILE A 249 -8.72 -21.47 -23.09
N ASP A 250 -7.94 -21.53 -24.16
CA ASP A 250 -7.60 -20.36 -24.99
C ASP A 250 -8.33 -20.49 -26.34
N PHE A 251 -9.45 -19.76 -26.46
CA PHE A 251 -10.29 -19.76 -27.65
C PHE A 251 -9.65 -19.03 -28.84
N THR A 252 -8.53 -18.32 -28.64
CA THR A 252 -7.83 -17.63 -29.73
C THR A 252 -6.78 -18.49 -30.43
N LYS A 253 -6.28 -19.53 -29.75
CA LYS A 253 -5.28 -20.45 -30.30
C LYS A 253 -5.91 -21.79 -30.64
N ASN A 254 -6.46 -22.48 -29.65
CA ASN A 254 -7.02 -23.83 -29.79
C ASN A 254 -8.33 -23.94 -28.97
N PRO A 255 -9.50 -23.63 -29.58
CA PRO A 255 -10.79 -23.54 -28.88
C PRO A 255 -11.28 -24.82 -28.19
N THR A 256 -10.71 -25.97 -28.54
CA THR A 256 -11.06 -27.29 -28.02
C THR A 256 -9.99 -27.87 -27.08
N GLU A 257 -8.82 -27.23 -26.99
CA GLU A 257 -7.72 -27.72 -26.15
C GLU A 257 -7.89 -27.20 -24.72
N GLU A 258 -8.25 -28.11 -23.82
CA GLU A 258 -8.25 -27.85 -22.39
C GLU A 258 -6.88 -28.13 -21.80
N LYS A 259 -6.28 -27.12 -21.17
CA LYS A 259 -4.99 -27.26 -20.47
C LYS A 259 -5.23 -27.43 -18.99
N TYR A 260 -4.87 -28.62 -18.50
CA TYR A 260 -4.90 -28.97 -17.08
C TYR A 260 -3.52 -28.78 -16.47
N HIS A 261 -3.47 -28.00 -15.39
CA HIS A 261 -2.25 -27.72 -14.65
C HIS A 261 -2.50 -27.95 -13.16
N LEU A 262 -1.81 -28.95 -12.62
CA LEU A 262 -1.68 -29.16 -11.19
C LEU A 262 -0.34 -28.58 -10.75
N ASN A 263 -0.35 -27.80 -9.68
CA ASN A 263 0.86 -27.26 -9.08
C ASN A 263 0.74 -27.27 -7.55
N GLY A 264 1.88 -27.25 -6.87
CA GLY A 264 1.91 -27.25 -5.41
C GLY A 264 3.27 -26.84 -4.91
N GLY A 265 3.28 -26.28 -3.71
CA GLY A 265 4.49 -25.76 -3.09
C GLY A 265 4.24 -25.51 -1.61
N GLY A 266 5.16 -24.81 -0.99
CA GLY A 266 5.01 -24.49 0.42
C GLY A 266 5.98 -23.45 0.89
N ASP A 267 5.53 -22.71 1.89
CA ASP A 267 6.33 -21.75 2.62
C ASP A 267 6.56 -22.25 4.05
N ALA A 268 7.68 -21.87 4.64
CA ALA A 268 7.94 -22.06 6.06
C ALA A 268 8.42 -20.75 6.67
N LYS A 269 7.95 -20.44 7.89
CA LYS A 269 8.37 -19.27 8.65
C LYS A 269 8.91 -19.73 9.99
N ILE A 270 10.13 -19.34 10.31
CA ILE A 270 10.86 -19.82 11.48
C ILE A 270 11.37 -18.60 12.24
N ALA A 271 10.87 -18.38 13.46
CA ALA A 271 11.38 -17.34 14.35
C ALA A 271 12.73 -17.77 14.96
N ILE A 272 13.84 -17.28 14.39
CA ILE A 272 15.20 -17.57 14.86
C ILE A 272 15.45 -16.92 16.23
N THR A 273 15.02 -15.65 16.38
CA THR A 273 14.98 -14.94 17.66
C THR A 273 13.62 -14.26 17.84
N SER A 274 13.37 -13.59 18.98
CA SER A 274 12.15 -12.78 19.16
C SER A 274 12.04 -11.61 18.17
N SER A 275 13.09 -11.35 17.38
CA SER A 275 13.17 -10.22 16.48
C SER A 275 13.71 -10.54 15.09
N LEU A 276 14.07 -11.80 14.80
CA LEU A 276 14.68 -12.27 13.55
C LEU A 276 13.95 -13.50 13.01
N ASN A 277 13.47 -13.43 11.77
CA ASN A 277 12.72 -14.51 11.12
C ASN A 277 13.43 -15.02 9.87
N LEU A 278 13.38 -16.33 9.66
CA LEU A 278 13.76 -17.01 8.44
C LEU A 278 12.49 -17.50 7.73
N ASP A 279 12.24 -16.96 6.54
CA ASP A 279 11.18 -17.38 5.64
C ASP A 279 11.81 -18.22 4.52
N LEU A 280 11.26 -19.41 4.27
CA LEU A 280 11.68 -20.33 3.22
C LEU A 280 10.50 -20.56 2.28
N THR A 281 10.80 -20.75 1.01
CA THR A 281 9.77 -21.04 0.01
C THR A 281 10.29 -22.04 -1.02
N VAL A 282 9.44 -22.99 -1.39
CA VAL A 282 9.69 -23.96 -2.46
C VAL A 282 8.50 -23.90 -3.41
N ASN A 283 8.79 -23.63 -4.69
CA ASN A 283 7.79 -23.38 -5.71
C ASN A 283 6.67 -22.45 -5.20
N PRO A 284 6.97 -21.16 -4.92
CA PRO A 284 5.99 -20.25 -4.34
C PRO A 284 4.79 -20.06 -5.28
N ASP A 285 3.60 -19.82 -4.72
CA ASP A 285 2.44 -19.54 -5.56
C ASP A 285 2.49 -18.10 -6.11
N PHE A 286 2.71 -18.01 -7.42
CA PHE A 286 2.65 -16.77 -8.20
C PHE A 286 1.34 -16.58 -8.95
N SER A 287 0.44 -17.58 -8.90
CA SER A 287 -0.87 -17.44 -9.51
C SER A 287 -1.66 -16.40 -8.73
N GLN A 288 -2.01 -15.32 -9.42
CA GLN A 288 -2.85 -14.28 -8.87
C GLN A 288 -4.29 -14.84 -8.81
N VAL A 289 -4.74 -15.24 -7.63
CA VAL A 289 -6.17 -15.46 -7.35
C VAL A 289 -6.97 -14.18 -7.61
N GLU A 290 -6.32 -13.02 -7.47
CA GLU A 290 -6.88 -11.70 -7.78
C GLU A 290 -6.37 -11.17 -9.11
N VAL A 291 -7.26 -11.03 -10.09
CA VAL A 291 -6.91 -10.42 -11.39
C VAL A 291 -6.47 -8.97 -11.20
N ASP A 292 -5.42 -8.55 -11.89
CA ASP A 292 -5.03 -7.15 -11.93
C ASP A 292 -6.06 -6.35 -12.71
N ARG A 293 -6.53 -5.24 -12.12
CA ARG A 293 -7.48 -4.35 -12.77
C ARG A 293 -6.84 -3.79 -14.04
N GLN A 294 -7.55 -3.87 -15.17
CA GLN A 294 -7.11 -3.23 -16.39
C GLN A 294 -7.27 -1.71 -16.23
N VAL A 295 -6.35 -0.96 -16.85
CA VAL A 295 -6.34 0.50 -16.84
C VAL A 295 -6.14 0.98 -18.27
N THR A 296 -6.91 1.98 -18.68
CA THR A 296 -6.69 2.69 -19.95
C THR A 296 -5.33 3.39 -19.86
N ASN A 297 -4.36 2.98 -20.68
CA ASN A 297 -3.04 3.60 -20.66
C ASN A 297 -2.92 4.65 -21.75
N LEU A 298 -3.12 5.92 -21.37
CA LEU A 298 -2.87 7.08 -22.22
C LEU A 298 -1.53 7.76 -21.90
N SER A 299 -0.71 7.11 -21.06
CA SER A 299 0.63 7.57 -20.74
C SER A 299 1.66 7.02 -21.73
N ARG A 300 2.77 7.73 -21.86
CA ARG A 300 3.92 7.30 -22.64
C ARG A 300 4.79 6.26 -21.90
N PHE A 301 4.45 5.93 -20.65
CA PHE A 301 5.25 5.07 -19.77
C PHE A 301 4.48 3.81 -19.35
N THR A 302 5.25 2.78 -18.94
CA THR A 302 4.70 1.55 -18.37
C THR A 302 4.09 1.82 -17.00
N LEU A 303 2.93 1.22 -16.74
CA LEU A 303 2.23 1.34 -15.45
C LEU A 303 2.96 0.56 -14.35
N PHE A 304 2.93 1.12 -13.13
CA PHE A 304 3.40 0.46 -11.93
C PHE A 304 2.26 -0.36 -11.31
N PHE A 305 2.47 -1.68 -11.16
CA PHE A 305 1.53 -2.56 -10.46
C PHE A 305 2.13 -2.99 -9.12
N PRO A 306 1.41 -2.90 -7.99
CA PRO A 306 1.94 -3.33 -6.71
C PRO A 306 2.26 -4.84 -6.68
N GLU A 307 3.10 -5.21 -5.71
CA GLU A 307 3.35 -6.60 -5.34
C GLU A 307 2.15 -7.15 -4.55
N LYS A 308 1.73 -8.39 -4.82
CA LYS A 308 0.58 -9.04 -4.17
C LYS A 308 0.92 -10.39 -3.53
N ARG A 309 2.18 -10.83 -3.65
CA ARG A 309 2.59 -12.19 -3.30
C ARG A 309 3.11 -12.21 -1.87
N GLN A 310 2.53 -13.07 -1.03
CA GLN A 310 2.74 -13.07 0.43
C GLN A 310 4.23 -13.06 0.82
N PHE A 311 5.03 -13.90 0.17
CA PHE A 311 6.48 -13.98 0.42
C PHE A 311 7.20 -12.63 0.24
N PHE A 312 6.75 -11.77 -0.67
CA PHE A 312 7.40 -10.49 -0.97
C PHE A 312 6.77 -9.28 -0.26
N ILE A 313 5.50 -9.35 0.14
CA ILE A 313 4.84 -8.23 0.84
C ILE A 313 5.25 -8.13 2.32
N GLU A 314 5.57 -9.26 2.95
CA GLU A 314 6.04 -9.26 4.33
C GLU A 314 7.42 -8.61 4.45
N ASN A 315 7.66 -7.82 5.51
CA ASN A 315 8.90 -7.03 5.67
C ASN A 315 9.27 -6.18 4.42
N ASN A 316 8.31 -5.87 3.55
CA ASN A 316 8.52 -5.03 2.38
C ASN A 316 8.96 -3.60 2.75
N ASP A 317 8.73 -3.21 4.00
CA ASP A 317 9.26 -1.98 4.59
C ASP A 317 10.80 -1.93 4.59
N LEU A 318 11.49 -3.08 4.66
CA LEU A 318 12.96 -3.15 4.62
C LEU A 318 13.52 -3.24 3.19
N PHE A 319 12.85 -3.98 2.30
CA PHE A 319 13.37 -4.27 0.95
C PHE A 319 12.75 -3.39 -0.14
N GLY A 320 11.42 -3.23 -0.17
CA GLY A 320 10.73 -2.49 -1.23
C GLY A 320 10.67 -0.98 -1.01
N GLN A 321 11.18 -0.50 0.13
CA GLN A 321 11.34 0.93 0.38
C GLN A 321 12.70 1.47 -0.05
N LEU A 322 13.64 0.68 -0.59
CA LEU A 322 14.93 1.22 -1.08
C LEU A 322 14.69 2.22 -2.24
N GLY A 323 15.34 3.39 -2.19
CA GLY A 323 15.14 4.46 -3.16
C GLY A 323 13.78 5.17 -3.11
N PHE A 324 13.27 5.56 -4.28
CA PHE A 324 11.95 6.21 -4.48
C PHE A 324 11.08 5.45 -5.46
N ARG A 325 9.77 5.79 -5.53
CA ARG A 325 8.78 5.12 -6.39
C ARG A 325 9.26 4.92 -7.84
N ASN A 326 9.92 5.91 -8.43
CA ASN A 326 10.42 5.88 -9.81
C ASN A 326 11.92 5.55 -9.92
N ILE A 327 12.60 5.31 -8.80
CA ILE A 327 14.02 4.96 -8.74
C ILE A 327 14.18 3.86 -7.68
N ARG A 328 13.55 2.71 -7.94
CA ARG A 328 13.65 1.54 -7.06
C ARG A 328 14.73 0.60 -7.58
N PRO A 329 15.80 0.35 -6.81
CA PRO A 329 16.81 -0.64 -7.19
C PRO A 329 16.26 -2.06 -7.06
N PHE A 330 15.24 -2.26 -6.22
CA PHE A 330 14.58 -3.55 -6.01
C PHE A 330 13.06 -3.40 -6.11
N PHE A 331 12.47 -4.24 -6.97
CA PHE A 331 11.04 -4.38 -7.16
C PHE A 331 10.75 -5.85 -7.38
N SER A 332 10.32 -6.52 -6.31
CA SER A 332 10.14 -7.98 -6.25
C SER A 332 9.30 -8.55 -7.40
N ARG A 333 8.33 -7.79 -7.93
CA ARG A 333 7.50 -8.19 -9.08
C ARG A 333 8.32 -8.54 -10.33
N ARG A 334 9.54 -8.00 -10.48
CA ARG A 334 10.48 -8.38 -11.54
C ARG A 334 10.98 -9.83 -11.41
N ILE A 335 11.06 -10.36 -10.19
CA ILE A 335 11.42 -11.75 -9.95
C ILE A 335 10.24 -12.63 -10.36
N GLY A 336 10.48 -13.60 -11.24
CA GLY A 336 9.42 -14.45 -11.79
C GLY A 336 8.71 -13.82 -12.99
N LEU A 337 9.31 -12.82 -13.65
CA LEU A 337 8.89 -12.33 -14.97
C LEU A 337 10.06 -12.41 -15.94
N GLY A 338 9.81 -12.94 -17.14
CA GLY A 338 10.76 -13.03 -18.23
C GLY A 338 10.23 -12.33 -19.47
N PHE A 339 11.05 -11.55 -20.14
CA PHE A 339 10.67 -10.94 -21.41
C PHE A 339 10.68 -12.00 -22.52
N ASN A 340 9.55 -12.20 -23.19
CA ASN A 340 9.46 -13.08 -24.35
C ASN A 340 9.76 -12.26 -25.62
N ASN A 341 10.91 -12.52 -26.24
CA ASN A 341 11.34 -11.83 -27.47
C ASN A 341 10.42 -12.09 -28.67
N THR A 342 9.70 -13.22 -28.69
CA THR A 342 8.80 -13.58 -29.79
C THR A 342 7.47 -12.82 -29.70
N THR A 343 6.93 -12.64 -28.50
CA THR A 343 5.65 -11.97 -28.27
C THR A 343 5.78 -10.50 -27.89
N GLY A 344 6.99 -10.06 -27.52
CA GLY A 344 7.28 -8.68 -27.10
C GLY A 344 6.71 -8.32 -25.72
N ILE A 345 6.26 -9.30 -24.93
CA ILE A 345 5.63 -9.09 -23.62
C ILE A 345 6.37 -9.84 -22.51
N TYR A 346 6.22 -9.36 -21.28
CA TYR A 346 6.70 -10.09 -20.10
C TYR A 346 5.73 -11.23 -19.75
N GLU A 347 6.26 -12.43 -19.59
CA GLU A 347 5.54 -13.62 -19.20
C GLU A 347 5.97 -14.11 -17.82
N GLN A 348 5.10 -14.86 -17.17
CA GLN A 348 5.37 -15.42 -15.84
C GLN A 348 6.42 -16.53 -15.92
N LEU A 349 7.45 -16.42 -15.09
CA LEU A 349 8.48 -17.44 -14.90
C LEU A 349 8.26 -18.16 -13.58
N PRO A 350 8.43 -19.50 -13.55
CA PRO A 350 8.43 -20.24 -12.30
C PRO A 350 9.63 -19.81 -11.43
N ILE A 351 9.47 -19.96 -10.11
CA ILE A 351 10.56 -19.84 -9.14
C ILE A 351 10.73 -21.21 -8.51
N ALA A 352 11.95 -21.73 -8.48
CA ALA A 352 12.24 -23.04 -7.90
C ALA A 352 12.14 -22.99 -6.37
N GLY A 353 12.68 -21.93 -5.77
CA GLY A 353 12.60 -21.68 -4.34
C GLY A 353 13.39 -20.44 -3.93
N GLY A 354 13.41 -20.19 -2.62
CA GLY A 354 14.15 -19.08 -2.05
C GLY A 354 14.10 -19.03 -0.54
N ALA A 355 14.88 -18.12 0.00
CA ALA A 355 15.01 -17.89 1.43
C ALA A 355 15.12 -16.40 1.72
N ARG A 356 14.57 -15.99 2.86
CA ARG A 356 14.70 -14.63 3.39
C ARG A 356 14.92 -14.65 4.88
N LEU A 357 16.04 -14.09 5.33
CA LEU A 357 16.32 -13.84 6.74
C LEU A 357 16.15 -12.34 6.99
N SER A 358 15.25 -11.92 7.89
CA SER A 358 15.07 -10.49 8.17
C SER A 358 14.57 -10.21 9.57
N GLY A 359 14.99 -9.07 10.12
CA GLY A 359 14.62 -8.67 11.47
C GLY A 359 15.66 -7.81 12.18
N LYS A 360 15.39 -7.49 13.45
CA LYS A 360 16.28 -6.70 14.30
C LYS A 360 17.30 -7.60 14.99
N ILE A 361 18.56 -7.19 14.99
CA ILE A 361 19.61 -7.77 15.83
C ILE A 361 19.51 -7.19 17.25
N ASN A 362 19.25 -5.88 17.35
CA ASN A 362 19.03 -5.16 18.60
C ASN A 362 18.25 -3.86 18.33
N LYS A 363 18.14 -2.96 19.32
CA LYS A 363 17.40 -1.69 19.19
C LYS A 363 17.92 -0.77 18.06
N ASN A 364 19.18 -0.92 17.67
CA ASN A 364 19.86 -0.04 16.72
C ASN A 364 20.11 -0.68 15.35
N TRP A 365 20.11 -2.00 15.25
CA TRP A 365 20.52 -2.71 14.04
C TRP A 365 19.43 -3.64 13.53
N ARG A 366 19.15 -3.55 12.23
CA ARG A 366 18.23 -4.41 11.49
C ARG A 366 18.92 -4.93 10.24
N ILE A 367 18.66 -6.18 9.90
CA ILE A 367 19.23 -6.84 8.72
C ILE A 367 18.15 -7.50 7.88
N GLY A 368 18.44 -7.67 6.60
CA GLY A 368 17.62 -8.39 5.65
C GLY A 368 18.50 -9.04 4.59
N VAL A 369 18.36 -10.34 4.37
CA VAL A 369 19.00 -11.08 3.28
C VAL A 369 17.92 -11.89 2.58
N LEU A 370 17.84 -11.79 1.26
CA LEU A 370 16.89 -12.50 0.42
C LEU A 370 17.66 -13.16 -0.74
N ASN A 371 17.32 -14.40 -1.05
CA ASN A 371 17.85 -15.14 -2.20
C ASN A 371 16.72 -15.90 -2.89
N MET A 372 16.62 -15.79 -4.21
CA MET A 372 15.59 -16.45 -5.04
C MET A 372 16.23 -17.07 -6.28
N LEU A 373 15.71 -18.23 -6.69
CA LEU A 373 16.16 -18.95 -7.88
C LEU A 373 15.01 -19.16 -8.88
N THR A 374 15.22 -18.74 -10.12
CA THR A 374 14.36 -19.12 -11.25
C THR A 374 15.07 -20.19 -12.09
N PRO A 375 14.37 -21.29 -12.47
CA PRO A 375 14.95 -22.31 -13.33
C PRO A 375 14.93 -21.87 -14.79
N TYR A 376 15.58 -22.66 -15.66
CA TYR A 376 15.51 -22.49 -17.10
C TYR A 376 14.07 -22.65 -17.61
N ASN A 377 13.61 -21.76 -18.48
CA ASN A 377 12.31 -21.87 -19.15
C ASN A 377 12.50 -22.00 -20.66
N LYS A 378 12.16 -23.18 -21.19
CA LYS A 378 12.27 -23.51 -22.62
C LYS A 378 11.34 -22.69 -23.52
N ASN A 379 10.14 -22.35 -23.05
CA ASN A 379 9.10 -21.72 -23.88
C ASN A 379 9.48 -20.30 -24.30
N ILE A 380 10.22 -19.59 -23.45
CA ILE A 380 10.68 -18.23 -23.71
C ILE A 380 12.21 -18.11 -23.73
N LEU A 381 12.92 -19.25 -23.79
CA LEU A 381 14.38 -19.34 -23.80
C LEU A 381 15.08 -18.53 -22.70
N HIS A 382 14.49 -18.53 -21.50
CA HIS A 382 15.00 -17.77 -20.36
C HIS A 382 15.92 -18.62 -19.50
N ALA A 383 17.19 -18.25 -19.43
CA ALA A 383 18.24 -18.85 -18.61
C ALA A 383 17.87 -18.86 -17.11
N PRO A 384 18.39 -19.82 -16.33
CA PRO A 384 18.19 -19.80 -14.89
C PRO A 384 18.85 -18.56 -14.27
N GLN A 385 18.22 -17.95 -13.26
CA GLN A 385 18.75 -16.74 -12.62
C GLN A 385 18.71 -16.85 -11.10
N ASN A 386 19.76 -16.31 -10.47
CA ASN A 386 19.79 -16.02 -9.05
C ASN A 386 19.54 -14.53 -8.82
N TYR A 387 18.65 -14.24 -7.87
CA TYR A 387 18.41 -12.90 -7.36
C TYR A 387 18.80 -12.88 -5.88
N SER A 388 19.64 -11.92 -5.50
CA SER A 388 20.05 -11.73 -4.10
C SER A 388 19.85 -10.28 -3.69
N VAL A 389 19.37 -10.05 -2.47
CA VAL A 389 19.30 -8.72 -1.86
C VAL A 389 19.84 -8.80 -0.44
N ALA A 390 20.75 -7.91 -0.09
CA ALA A 390 21.24 -7.74 1.27
C ALA A 390 21.01 -6.30 1.71
N VAL A 391 20.52 -6.12 2.93
CA VAL A 391 20.17 -4.83 3.53
C VAL A 391 20.66 -4.82 4.97
N VAL A 392 21.33 -3.75 5.36
CA VAL A 392 21.70 -3.46 6.74
C VAL A 392 21.23 -2.05 7.06
N GLN A 393 20.43 -1.93 8.11
CA GLN A 393 19.89 -0.66 8.59
C GLN A 393 20.36 -0.39 10.01
N ARG A 394 20.82 0.84 10.23
CA ARG A 394 21.22 1.35 11.54
C ARG A 394 20.36 2.55 11.93
N LYS A 395 19.73 2.45 13.10
CA LYS A 395 19.04 3.58 13.74
C LYS A 395 20.06 4.63 14.20
N LEU A 396 19.73 5.89 13.98
CA LEU A 396 20.50 7.06 14.43
C LEU A 396 19.71 7.82 15.51
N LYS A 397 19.98 9.12 15.70
CA LYS A 397 19.29 9.96 16.68
C LYS A 397 17.79 10.04 16.35
N GLY A 398 16.95 10.06 17.39
CA GLY A 398 15.50 10.04 17.24
C GLY A 398 15.02 8.71 16.67
N ASN A 399 14.27 8.76 15.58
CA ASN A 399 13.80 7.61 14.79
C ASN A 399 14.29 7.68 13.33
N SER A 400 15.31 8.50 13.05
CA SER A 400 16.04 8.50 11.77
C SER A 400 16.90 7.24 11.64
N ASN A 401 17.16 6.80 10.42
CA ASN A 401 17.99 5.61 10.17
C ASN A 401 18.77 5.72 8.86
N ILE A 402 19.92 5.05 8.81
CA ILE A 402 20.73 4.87 7.59
C ILE A 402 20.68 3.40 7.18
N THR A 403 20.52 3.15 5.88
CA THR A 403 20.39 1.81 5.31
C THR A 403 21.40 1.67 4.19
N ALA A 404 22.25 0.64 4.25
CA ALA A 404 23.11 0.24 3.15
C ALA A 404 22.55 -1.05 2.54
N PHE A 405 22.65 -1.20 1.22
CA PHE A 405 22.12 -2.36 0.54
C PHE A 405 22.94 -2.77 -0.69
N MET A 406 22.70 -4.01 -1.13
CA MET A 406 23.14 -4.55 -2.40
C MET A 406 22.04 -5.42 -3.01
N VAL A 407 21.71 -5.15 -4.27
CA VAL A 407 20.81 -5.96 -5.11
C VAL A 407 21.66 -6.62 -6.18
N ASN A 408 21.44 -7.90 -6.43
CA ASN A 408 22.16 -8.68 -7.43
C ASN A 408 21.19 -9.51 -8.26
N ARG A 409 21.36 -9.46 -9.58
CA ARG A 409 20.83 -10.41 -10.55
C ARG A 409 21.98 -11.07 -11.26
N GLN A 410 22.01 -12.39 -11.22
CA GLN A 410 23.06 -13.21 -11.83
C GLN A 410 22.40 -14.26 -12.71
N THR A 411 22.75 -14.29 -14.00
CA THR A 411 22.40 -15.43 -14.85
C THR A 411 23.30 -16.62 -14.48
N LEU A 412 22.71 -17.81 -14.41
CA LEU A 412 23.40 -19.05 -14.09
C LEU A 412 23.59 -19.87 -15.38
N GLY A 413 24.74 -20.51 -15.52
CA GLY A 413 25.11 -21.31 -16.70
C GLY A 413 25.92 -20.55 -17.75
N ASN A 414 26.75 -21.29 -18.50
CA ASN A 414 27.70 -20.76 -19.49
C ASN A 414 27.21 -20.90 -20.94
N ASP A 415 25.94 -21.28 -21.15
CA ASP A 415 25.51 -21.86 -22.41
C ASP A 415 25.49 -20.83 -23.56
N THR A 416 26.19 -21.14 -24.65
CA THR A 416 26.27 -20.30 -25.85
C THR A 416 24.90 -20.00 -26.48
N THR A 417 23.92 -20.89 -26.28
CA THR A 417 22.50 -20.71 -26.64
C THR A 417 21.81 -19.63 -25.82
N SER A 418 22.22 -19.42 -24.57
CA SER A 418 21.67 -18.34 -23.72
C SER A 418 22.19 -16.96 -24.10
N LYS A 419 23.35 -16.84 -24.78
CA LYS A 419 23.84 -15.55 -25.30
C LYS A 419 23.10 -15.05 -26.53
N LEU A 420 22.53 -15.94 -27.35
CA LEU A 420 21.90 -15.61 -28.63
C LEU A 420 20.54 -14.90 -28.50
N TYR A 421 19.90 -14.98 -27.33
CA TYR A 421 18.55 -14.44 -27.09
C TYR A 421 18.48 -13.47 -25.90
N TYR A 422 19.60 -13.19 -25.22
CA TYR A 422 19.63 -12.29 -24.07
C TYR A 422 20.05 -10.87 -24.47
N ASN A 423 19.16 -9.92 -24.26
CA ASN A 423 19.48 -8.49 -24.37
C ASN A 423 19.99 -7.90 -23.03
N HIS A 424 20.26 -8.75 -22.03
CA HIS A 424 20.75 -8.34 -20.71
C HIS A 424 22.16 -8.88 -20.45
N ALA A 425 22.98 -8.07 -19.77
CA ALA A 425 24.29 -8.47 -19.28
C ALA A 425 24.25 -9.74 -18.43
N HIS A 426 25.38 -10.45 -18.31
CA HIS A 426 25.52 -11.65 -17.48
C HIS A 426 25.13 -11.41 -16.00
N PHE A 427 25.39 -10.19 -15.50
CA PHE A 427 24.93 -9.74 -14.19
C PHE A 427 24.50 -8.27 -14.23
N ASN A 428 23.69 -7.89 -13.27
CA ASN A 428 23.48 -6.50 -12.87
C ASN A 428 23.42 -6.42 -11.36
N ARG A 429 24.15 -5.45 -10.79
CA ARG A 429 24.17 -5.20 -9.35
C ARG A 429 23.88 -3.73 -9.11
N VAL A 430 23.19 -3.44 -8.02
CA VAL A 430 22.99 -2.07 -7.54
C VAL A 430 23.33 -2.04 -6.07
N ALA A 431 24.26 -1.19 -5.67
CA ALA A 431 24.59 -0.95 -4.27
C ALA A 431 24.29 0.51 -3.93
N GLY A 432 23.89 0.78 -2.69
CA GLY A 432 23.53 2.13 -2.33
C GLY A 432 23.35 2.35 -0.84
N VAL A 433 23.14 3.61 -0.50
CA VAL A 433 22.88 4.08 0.85
C VAL A 433 21.65 4.99 0.84
N ASP A 434 20.68 4.67 1.68
CA ASP A 434 19.50 5.48 1.98
C ASP A 434 19.65 6.06 3.39
N TYR A 435 19.40 7.35 3.55
CA TYR A 435 19.24 7.99 4.85
C TYR A 435 17.79 8.45 5.02
N ASN A 436 17.03 7.76 5.86
CA ASN A 436 15.68 8.12 6.23
C ASN A 436 15.71 9.11 7.40
N ILE A 437 15.18 10.29 7.14
CA ILE A 437 15.07 11.38 8.10
C ILE A 437 13.71 11.30 8.77
N ASN A 438 13.74 11.30 10.08
CA ASN A 438 12.57 11.52 10.91
C ASN A 438 12.99 12.36 12.12
N ALA A 439 12.47 13.59 12.16
CA ALA A 439 12.85 14.62 13.11
C ALA A 439 11.64 15.46 13.52
N LEU A 440 11.81 16.23 14.59
CA LEU A 440 10.78 17.15 15.10
C LEU A 440 9.43 16.46 15.38
N GLU A 441 9.48 15.25 15.95
CA GLU A 441 8.29 14.42 16.27
C GLU A 441 7.45 14.09 15.03
N ASN A 442 8.07 13.53 13.99
CA ASN A 442 7.47 13.26 12.67
C ASN A 442 7.02 14.50 11.87
N ARG A 443 7.24 15.73 12.36
CA ARG A 443 6.91 16.94 11.57
C ARG A 443 7.83 17.11 10.37
N LEU A 444 9.08 16.67 10.46
CA LEU A 444 10.01 16.61 9.33
C LEU A 444 10.33 15.15 9.02
N ILE A 445 9.86 14.68 7.87
CA ILE A 445 10.20 13.36 7.34
C ILE A 445 10.94 13.52 6.02
N GLY A 446 11.77 12.55 5.68
CA GLY A 446 12.46 12.60 4.42
C GLY A 446 13.32 11.39 4.13
N LYS A 447 13.93 11.40 2.95
CA LYS A 447 14.95 10.46 2.53
C LYS A 447 15.97 11.14 1.65
N LEU A 448 17.24 10.83 1.85
CA LEU A 448 18.32 11.09 0.89
C LEU A 448 18.87 9.74 0.44
N PHE A 449 19.23 9.57 -0.83
CA PHE A 449 19.97 8.37 -1.23
C PHE A 449 21.00 8.64 -2.32
N TYR A 450 21.97 7.73 -2.38
CA TYR A 450 22.85 7.54 -3.52
C TYR A 450 22.97 6.05 -3.84
N HIS A 451 22.74 5.69 -5.10
CA HIS A 451 22.84 4.32 -5.62
C HIS A 451 23.82 4.30 -6.80
N GLN A 452 24.58 3.22 -6.88
CA GLN A 452 25.49 2.94 -7.99
C GLN A 452 25.10 1.61 -8.64
N SER A 453 24.93 1.62 -9.96
CA SER A 453 24.74 0.42 -10.76
C SER A 453 26.07 -0.13 -11.27
N PHE A 454 26.18 -1.45 -11.32
CA PHE A 454 27.30 -2.18 -11.89
C PHE A 454 26.73 -3.13 -12.96
N ASN A 455 27.06 -2.83 -14.22
CA ASN A 455 26.64 -3.61 -15.38
C ASN A 455 27.78 -3.63 -16.40
N PRO A 456 28.23 -4.81 -16.88
CA PRO A 456 29.38 -4.89 -17.78
C PRO A 456 29.12 -4.29 -19.17
N ASN A 457 27.86 -4.12 -19.56
CA ASN A 457 27.49 -3.59 -20.88
C ASN A 457 27.37 -2.06 -20.91
N TYR A 458 27.30 -1.39 -19.74
CA TYR A 458 27.05 0.04 -19.64
C TYR A 458 28.05 0.68 -18.66
N ILE A 459 28.94 1.52 -19.18
CA ILE A 459 30.02 2.17 -18.41
C ILE A 459 29.84 3.69 -18.43
N GLY A 460 30.06 4.33 -17.27
CA GLY A 460 30.01 5.77 -17.06
C GLY A 460 28.59 6.29 -16.85
N ASP A 461 28.40 7.19 -15.89
CA ASP A 461 27.08 7.72 -15.51
C ASP A 461 26.09 6.61 -15.07
N GLU A 462 26.59 5.65 -14.27
CA GLU A 462 25.77 4.57 -13.69
C GLU A 462 25.24 4.89 -12.29
N GLY A 463 25.29 6.16 -11.87
CA GLY A 463 24.85 6.62 -10.56
C GLY A 463 23.42 7.19 -10.57
N SER A 464 22.76 7.15 -9.41
CA SER A 464 21.50 7.86 -9.17
C SER A 464 21.48 8.41 -7.75
N ASN A 465 20.95 9.62 -7.57
CA ASN A 465 20.75 10.21 -6.26
C ASN A 465 19.44 10.98 -6.24
N ALA A 466 18.86 11.12 -5.05
CA ALA A 466 17.64 11.88 -4.90
C ALA A 466 17.43 12.31 -3.44
N SER A 467 16.61 13.33 -3.24
CA SER A 467 16.11 13.72 -1.92
C SER A 467 14.60 13.88 -1.93
N PHE A 468 13.95 13.49 -0.85
CA PHE A 468 12.58 13.84 -0.52
C PHE A 468 12.58 14.41 0.90
N LEU A 469 12.04 15.61 1.10
CA LEU A 469 11.88 16.23 2.41
C LEU A 469 10.46 16.78 2.49
N ALA A 470 9.73 16.40 3.53
CA ALA A 470 8.38 16.91 3.78
C ALA A 470 8.28 17.42 5.23
N TYR A 471 7.90 18.68 5.35
CA TYR A 471 7.55 19.31 6.62
C TYR A 471 6.04 19.49 6.71
N ASN A 472 5.41 18.90 7.73
CA ASN A 472 3.98 18.95 7.95
C ASN A 472 3.67 19.41 9.38
N ASN A 473 2.94 20.50 9.51
CA ASN A 473 2.37 20.95 10.77
C ASN A 473 0.87 21.29 10.59
N ARG A 474 0.26 21.90 11.62
CA ARG A 474 -1.17 22.25 11.60
C ARG A 474 -1.54 23.19 10.43
N LYS A 475 -0.65 24.12 10.04
CA LYS A 475 -0.89 25.16 9.02
C LYS A 475 -0.19 24.92 7.69
N TRP A 476 0.97 24.28 7.67
CA TRP A 476 1.81 24.19 6.48
C TRP A 476 2.15 22.74 6.17
N PHE A 477 2.06 22.42 4.88
CA PHE A 477 2.73 21.28 4.28
C PHE A 477 3.69 21.81 3.23
N LEU A 478 4.98 21.55 3.42
CA LEU A 478 6.06 21.93 2.52
C LEU A 478 6.76 20.65 2.09
N MET A 479 6.96 20.47 0.79
CA MET A 479 7.64 19.31 0.24
C MET A 479 8.70 19.77 -0.76
N TRP A 480 9.85 19.12 -0.70
CA TRP A 480 10.90 19.22 -1.71
C TRP A 480 11.27 17.81 -2.16
N ASN A 481 11.22 17.56 -3.46
CA ASN A 481 11.81 16.38 -4.05
C ASN A 481 12.77 16.78 -5.19
N HIS A 482 13.92 16.13 -5.26
CA HIS A 482 14.79 16.18 -6.44
C HIS A 482 15.29 14.78 -6.77
N GLU A 483 15.45 14.50 -8.05
CA GLU A 483 15.97 13.22 -8.53
C GLU A 483 17.00 13.43 -9.64
N TYR A 484 18.05 12.63 -9.61
CA TYR A 484 19.02 12.46 -10.68
C TYR A 484 19.12 10.98 -11.03
N VAL A 485 18.91 10.66 -12.30
CA VAL A 485 19.10 9.29 -12.81
C VAL A 485 20.10 9.34 -13.95
N GLY A 486 21.24 8.66 -13.75
CA GLY A 486 22.25 8.47 -14.77
C GLY A 486 21.73 7.76 -16.02
N LYS A 487 22.29 8.06 -17.18
CA LYS A 487 21.95 7.44 -18.46
C LYS A 487 22.14 5.92 -18.42
N ASN A 488 23.16 5.47 -17.69
CA ASN A 488 23.57 4.07 -17.57
C ASN A 488 23.22 3.46 -16.21
N TYR A 489 22.40 4.13 -15.40
CA TYR A 489 21.85 3.54 -14.18
C TYR A 489 20.86 2.42 -14.53
N VAL A 490 21.31 1.17 -14.49
CA VAL A 490 20.51 -0.03 -14.80
C VAL A 490 20.16 -0.79 -13.53
N ALA A 491 18.87 -1.06 -13.31
CA ALA A 491 18.38 -1.90 -12.22
C ALA A 491 17.43 -2.95 -12.80
N ASP A 492 17.96 -4.12 -13.20
CA ASP A 492 17.17 -5.16 -13.89
C ASP A 492 16.08 -5.76 -13.00
N VAL A 493 16.32 -5.81 -11.69
CA VAL A 493 15.35 -6.26 -10.67
C VAL A 493 14.58 -5.07 -10.10
N GLY A 494 14.74 -3.88 -10.65
CA GLY A 494 14.19 -2.63 -10.14
C GLY A 494 13.02 -2.08 -10.96
N PHE A 495 12.68 -0.83 -10.65
CA PHE A 495 11.72 -0.03 -11.41
C PHE A 495 12.28 1.38 -11.59
N VAL A 496 12.76 1.65 -12.81
CA VAL A 496 13.37 2.92 -13.24
C VAL A 496 12.83 3.27 -14.63
N PRO A 497 11.62 3.86 -14.72
CA PRO A 497 10.95 4.08 -16.00
C PRO A 497 11.62 5.17 -16.86
N ARG A 498 12.45 6.05 -16.26
CA ARG A 498 13.16 7.13 -16.95
C ARG A 498 14.62 7.17 -16.52
N LYS A 499 15.52 7.36 -17.49
CA LYS A 499 16.97 7.50 -17.30
C LYS A 499 17.45 8.78 -17.98
N ALA A 500 18.67 9.22 -17.65
CA ALA A 500 19.26 10.45 -18.17
C ALA A 500 18.43 11.71 -17.86
N ILE A 501 17.90 11.80 -16.63
CA ILE A 501 17.02 12.89 -16.21
C ILE A 501 17.47 13.56 -14.92
N TRP A 502 17.07 14.83 -14.81
CA TRP A 502 16.88 15.56 -13.56
C TRP A 502 15.38 15.74 -13.33
N ARG A 503 14.91 15.63 -12.08
CA ARG A 503 13.54 15.93 -11.67
C ARG A 503 13.55 16.88 -10.48
N ILE A 504 12.63 17.84 -10.45
CA ILE A 504 12.36 18.69 -9.28
C ILE A 504 10.84 18.71 -9.04
N GLU A 505 10.43 18.45 -7.81
CA GLU A 505 9.02 18.34 -7.42
C GLU A 505 8.73 18.98 -6.05
N PRO A 506 8.60 20.32 -5.97
CA PRO A 506 8.21 21.01 -4.75
C PRO A 506 6.68 21.12 -4.62
N GLU A 507 6.20 21.10 -3.37
CA GLU A 507 4.81 21.43 -3.02
C GLU A 507 4.77 22.39 -1.83
N ILE A 508 3.87 23.37 -1.89
CA ILE A 508 3.54 24.23 -0.75
C ILE A 508 2.02 24.25 -0.61
N ARG A 509 1.53 23.97 0.59
CA ARG A 509 0.12 23.99 0.92
C ARG A 509 -0.10 24.65 2.26
N HIS A 510 -1.05 25.59 2.30
CA HIS A 510 -1.49 26.23 3.53
C HIS A 510 -2.85 25.68 3.94
N ARG A 511 -3.02 25.32 5.22
CA ARG A 511 -4.26 24.78 5.77
C ARG A 511 -4.89 25.79 6.71
N PHE A 512 -6.10 26.21 6.37
CA PHE A 512 -6.97 26.95 7.25
C PHE A 512 -7.86 25.97 8.01
N LEU A 513 -8.03 26.23 9.31
CA LEU A 513 -8.80 25.41 10.25
C LEU A 513 -9.90 26.28 10.87
N PRO A 514 -11.04 26.50 10.18
CA PRO A 514 -12.14 27.27 10.73
C PRO A 514 -12.70 26.64 12.01
N GLU A 515 -13.04 27.47 12.99
CA GLU A 515 -13.71 27.01 14.21
C GLU A 515 -15.24 27.01 13.99
N ASN A 516 -15.94 26.05 14.61
CA ASN A 516 -17.41 25.95 14.61
C ASN A 516 -18.07 26.01 13.21
N SER A 517 -17.41 25.42 12.20
CA SER A 517 -17.88 25.43 10.80
C SER A 517 -18.28 24.03 10.31
N PHE A 518 -19.07 23.99 9.23
CA PHE A 518 -19.32 22.77 8.47
C PHE A 518 -18.09 22.30 7.66
N ILE A 519 -17.08 23.16 7.51
CA ILE A 519 -15.77 22.88 6.91
C ILE A 519 -14.76 22.63 8.03
N ILE A 520 -14.16 21.44 8.09
CA ILE A 520 -13.11 21.14 9.08
C ILE A 520 -11.74 21.70 8.65
N SER A 521 -11.51 21.83 7.34
CA SER A 521 -10.33 22.52 6.81
C SER A 521 -10.51 22.89 5.34
N HIS A 522 -9.84 23.95 4.91
CA HIS A 522 -9.65 24.27 3.51
C HIS A 522 -8.19 24.65 3.24
N SER A 523 -7.67 24.31 2.06
CA SER A 523 -6.25 24.49 1.79
C SER A 523 -5.95 24.79 0.32
N PRO A 524 -5.48 26.01 -0.01
CA PRO A 524 -4.80 26.26 -1.28
C PRO A 524 -3.42 25.58 -1.30
N GLY A 525 -3.05 25.05 -2.46
CA GLY A 525 -1.79 24.39 -2.73
C GLY A 525 -1.20 24.79 -4.08
N VAL A 526 0.13 24.84 -4.13
CA VAL A 526 0.91 24.96 -5.37
C VAL A 526 1.86 23.78 -5.45
N TYR A 527 1.87 23.14 -6.61
CA TYR A 527 2.67 21.95 -6.90
C TYR A 527 3.39 22.12 -8.23
N LEU A 528 4.65 21.73 -8.28
CA LEU A 528 5.43 21.64 -9.51
C LEU A 528 6.01 20.22 -9.62
N ASP A 529 6.04 19.65 -10.82
CA ASP A 529 6.82 18.46 -11.15
C ASP A 529 7.47 18.68 -12.51
N ALA A 530 8.78 18.76 -12.57
CA ALA A 530 9.51 19.14 -13.77
C ALA A 530 10.68 18.19 -14.02
N TYR A 531 10.87 17.80 -15.28
CA TYR A 531 11.90 16.89 -15.75
C TYR A 531 12.78 17.58 -16.79
N TRP A 532 14.08 17.44 -16.67
CA TRP A 532 15.06 17.87 -17.66
C TRP A 532 15.93 16.69 -18.08
N ASN A 533 16.48 16.75 -19.29
CA ASN A 533 17.60 15.87 -19.64
C ASN A 533 18.90 16.39 -19.01
N HIS A 534 19.99 15.64 -19.18
CA HIS A 534 21.31 16.05 -18.67
C HIS A 534 21.91 17.29 -19.36
N SER A 535 21.38 17.69 -20.52
CA SER A 535 21.72 18.95 -21.19
C SER A 535 20.86 20.13 -20.72
N TYR A 536 20.11 19.96 -19.63
CA TYR A 536 19.19 20.96 -19.05
C TYR A 536 18.05 21.40 -19.99
N GLN A 537 17.72 20.61 -20.99
CA GLN A 537 16.52 20.83 -21.78
C GLN A 537 15.30 20.29 -21.02
N LEU A 538 14.29 21.13 -20.84
CA LEU A 538 13.02 20.73 -20.24
C LEU A 538 12.36 19.66 -21.11
N LEU A 539 11.98 18.55 -20.48
CA LEU A 539 11.30 17.42 -21.10
C LEU A 539 9.81 17.44 -20.76
N ASP A 540 9.48 17.60 -19.47
CA ASP A 540 8.11 17.60 -18.99
C ASP A 540 7.96 18.56 -17.82
N GLN A 541 6.80 19.19 -17.68
CA GLN A 541 6.46 20.01 -16.52
C GLN A 541 4.97 19.89 -16.21
N ILE A 542 4.62 19.82 -14.94
CA ILE A 542 3.27 20.02 -14.43
C ILE A 542 3.36 21.11 -13.38
N ALA A 543 2.80 22.28 -13.66
CA ALA A 543 2.60 23.34 -12.68
C ALA A 543 1.11 23.38 -12.33
N LYS A 544 0.77 23.16 -11.05
CA LYS A 544 -0.60 23.00 -10.58
C LYS A 544 -0.89 23.93 -9.41
N PHE A 545 -2.04 24.58 -9.48
CA PHE A 545 -2.70 25.21 -8.33
C PHE A 545 -3.92 24.37 -7.97
N ASP A 546 -4.12 24.09 -6.69
CA ASP A 546 -5.31 23.40 -6.21
C ASP A 546 -5.89 24.03 -4.96
N TYR A 547 -7.18 23.82 -4.75
CA TYR A 547 -7.89 24.25 -3.56
C TYR A 547 -8.75 23.09 -3.05
N ALA A 548 -8.43 22.59 -1.86
CA ALA A 548 -9.11 21.44 -1.25
C ALA A 548 -9.98 21.86 -0.05
N LEU A 549 -11.10 21.16 0.13
CA LEU A 549 -12.11 21.35 1.17
C LEU A 549 -12.39 20.00 1.83
N VAL A 550 -12.39 19.97 3.17
CA VAL A 550 -12.77 18.80 3.97
C VAL A 550 -13.94 19.20 4.86
N PHE A 551 -15.05 18.47 4.74
CA PHE A 551 -16.30 18.76 5.45
C PHE A 551 -16.44 17.93 6.73
N ASN A 552 -17.25 18.42 7.66
CA ASN A 552 -17.48 17.79 8.98
C ASN A 552 -18.21 16.43 8.92
N ASN A 553 -18.58 15.98 7.73
CA ASN A 553 -19.33 14.76 7.49
C ASN A 553 -18.55 13.69 6.70
N THR A 554 -17.23 13.84 6.51
CA THR A 554 -16.34 13.02 5.65
C THR A 554 -16.42 13.31 4.15
N ALA A 555 -17.29 14.21 3.69
CA ALA A 555 -17.23 14.66 2.31
C ALA A 555 -15.95 15.49 2.09
N GLU A 556 -15.44 15.45 0.87
CA GLU A 556 -14.29 16.24 0.43
C GLU A 556 -14.57 16.79 -0.96
N ALA A 557 -14.00 17.96 -1.27
CA ALA A 557 -14.06 18.54 -2.60
C ALA A 557 -12.73 19.24 -2.91
N SER A 558 -12.33 19.23 -4.16
CA SER A 558 -11.18 20.03 -4.62
C SER A 558 -11.38 20.50 -6.04
N VAL A 559 -10.84 21.67 -6.34
CA VAL A 559 -10.68 22.17 -7.70
C VAL A 559 -9.20 22.37 -7.97
N TYR A 560 -8.78 22.19 -9.22
CA TYR A 560 -7.42 22.45 -9.62
C TYR A 560 -7.34 23.01 -11.03
N TYR A 561 -6.27 23.75 -11.26
CA TYR A 561 -5.83 24.20 -12.57
C TYR A 561 -4.38 23.74 -12.77
N SER A 562 -4.03 23.28 -13.96
CA SER A 562 -2.69 22.79 -14.26
C SER A 562 -2.24 23.22 -15.65
N ASN A 563 -1.00 23.69 -15.74
CA ASN A 563 -0.27 23.87 -16.98
C ASN A 563 0.72 22.72 -17.14
N VAL A 564 0.61 22.00 -18.25
CA VAL A 564 1.42 20.82 -18.55
C VAL A 564 2.26 21.08 -19.79
N TYR A 565 3.59 21.11 -19.63
CA TYR A 565 4.52 21.09 -20.75
C TYR A 565 4.96 19.67 -21.04
N THR A 566 5.00 19.30 -22.31
CA THR A 566 5.56 18.01 -22.77
C THR A 566 6.44 18.23 -23.99
N ARG A 567 7.62 17.64 -24.00
CA ARG A 567 8.49 17.42 -25.16
C ARG A 567 8.61 15.92 -25.40
N LEU A 568 8.21 15.47 -26.58
CA LEU A 568 8.33 14.07 -26.97
C LEU A 568 9.78 13.71 -27.24
N THR A 569 10.23 12.56 -26.72
CA THR A 569 11.57 11.99 -26.98
C THR A 569 11.52 10.76 -27.89
N TYR A 570 10.31 10.36 -28.28
CA TYR A 570 9.97 9.31 -29.23
C TYR A 570 8.59 9.60 -29.82
N PRO A 571 8.26 9.06 -31.00
CA PRO A 571 6.92 9.20 -31.55
C PRO A 571 5.85 8.64 -30.60
N PHE A 572 4.72 9.33 -30.49
CA PHE A 572 3.65 8.94 -29.56
C PHE A 572 2.27 9.19 -30.18
N ASP A 573 1.36 8.23 -30.03
CA ASP A 573 -0.05 8.37 -30.36
C ASP A 573 -0.83 8.79 -29.09
N PRO A 574 -1.26 10.06 -28.97
CA PRO A 574 -1.99 10.53 -27.80
C PRO A 574 -3.38 9.90 -27.66
N SER A 575 -3.95 9.41 -28.76
CA SER A 575 -5.27 8.81 -28.80
C SER A 575 -5.25 7.36 -28.31
N GLY A 576 -4.10 6.68 -28.37
CA GLY A 576 -3.99 5.26 -28.01
C GLY A 576 -4.80 4.32 -28.91
N THR A 577 -5.11 4.75 -30.14
CA THR A 577 -5.83 3.97 -31.17
C THR A 577 -4.88 3.14 -32.04
N ASN A 578 -3.57 3.27 -31.83
CA ASN A 578 -2.50 2.82 -32.73
C ASN A 578 -2.57 3.55 -34.09
N GLY A 579 -2.99 4.82 -34.06
CA GLY A 579 -3.09 5.69 -35.22
C GLY A 579 -1.80 6.45 -35.54
N LEU A 580 -1.92 7.56 -36.27
CA LEU A 580 -0.77 8.41 -36.58
C LEU A 580 -0.14 8.98 -35.30
N THR A 581 1.17 8.87 -35.18
CA THR A 581 1.92 9.38 -34.03
C THR A 581 2.36 10.82 -34.23
N LEU A 582 2.33 11.62 -33.17
CA LEU A 582 3.12 12.85 -33.08
C LEU A 582 4.61 12.51 -33.17
N HIS A 583 5.38 13.35 -33.86
CA HIS A 583 6.79 13.11 -34.12
C HIS A 583 7.67 13.30 -32.88
N ASN A 584 8.86 12.68 -32.90
CA ASN A 584 9.89 12.92 -31.89
C ASN A 584 10.30 14.41 -31.88
N GLY A 585 10.37 15.02 -30.70
CA GLY A 585 10.69 16.44 -30.54
C GLY A 585 9.47 17.36 -30.50
N PHE A 586 8.26 16.86 -30.77
CA PHE A 586 7.02 17.63 -30.63
C PHE A 586 6.90 18.23 -29.23
N THR A 587 6.51 19.50 -29.15
CA THR A 587 6.31 20.23 -27.89
C THR A 587 4.88 20.75 -27.76
N SER A 588 4.31 20.69 -26.57
CA SER A 588 3.01 21.27 -26.26
C SER A 588 2.98 21.89 -24.86
N TYR A 589 2.25 23.00 -24.71
CA TYR A 589 1.76 23.50 -23.44
C TYR A 589 0.25 23.24 -23.38
N GLN A 590 -0.22 22.68 -22.28
CA GLN A 590 -1.59 22.23 -22.13
C GLN A 590 -2.19 22.79 -20.84
N ASN A 591 -3.23 23.59 -20.94
CA ASN A 591 -3.97 24.11 -19.81
C ASN A 591 -5.17 23.23 -19.53
N THR A 592 -5.26 22.74 -18.31
CA THR A 592 -6.32 21.83 -17.85
C THR A 592 -6.89 22.31 -16.54
N ALA A 593 -8.19 22.13 -16.36
CA ALA A 593 -8.87 22.37 -15.10
C ALA A 593 -9.67 21.13 -14.72
N GLY A 594 -9.80 20.88 -13.42
CA GLY A 594 -10.57 19.75 -12.94
C GLY A 594 -11.14 19.94 -11.55
N ILE A 595 -12.09 19.07 -11.24
CA ILE A 595 -12.78 18.98 -9.96
C ILE A 595 -12.74 17.54 -9.49
N ASN A 596 -12.55 17.34 -8.19
CA ASN A 596 -12.76 16.06 -7.53
C ASN A 596 -13.72 16.28 -6.36
N ALA A 597 -14.63 15.34 -6.13
CA ALA A 597 -15.54 15.37 -5.00
C ALA A 597 -15.80 13.95 -4.49
N SER A 598 -15.85 13.80 -3.17
CA SER A 598 -16.32 12.59 -2.51
C SER A 598 -17.46 12.95 -1.55
N SER A 599 -18.54 12.19 -1.61
CA SER A 599 -19.67 12.37 -0.70
C SER A 599 -19.38 11.77 0.68
N ASN A 600 -20.34 11.89 1.59
CA ASN A 600 -20.23 11.36 2.95
C ASN A 600 -20.08 9.83 2.93
N THR A 601 -18.86 9.34 3.19
CA THR A 601 -18.50 7.91 3.18
C THR A 601 -19.13 7.10 4.32
N ARG A 602 -19.81 7.77 5.26
CA ARG A 602 -20.55 7.11 6.35
C ARG A 602 -21.92 6.61 5.91
N LYS A 603 -22.50 7.19 4.85
CA LYS A 603 -23.79 6.76 4.30
C LYS A 603 -23.65 5.47 3.51
N ASN A 604 -24.75 4.72 3.39
CA ASN A 604 -24.76 3.46 2.62
C ASN A 604 -24.46 3.68 1.15
N LEU A 605 -24.93 4.79 0.58
CA LEU A 605 -24.53 5.27 -0.73
C LEU A 605 -23.44 6.33 -0.57
N SER A 606 -22.30 6.08 -1.20
CA SER A 606 -21.20 7.04 -1.32
C SER A 606 -20.76 7.14 -2.78
N VAL A 607 -20.35 8.33 -3.19
CA VAL A 607 -19.95 8.64 -4.56
C VAL A 607 -18.65 9.40 -4.50
N GLU A 608 -17.68 8.95 -5.27
CA GLU A 608 -16.47 9.70 -5.59
C GLU A 608 -16.52 10.00 -7.08
N ALA A 609 -16.34 11.25 -7.46
CA ALA A 609 -16.38 11.68 -8.85
C ALA A 609 -15.29 12.70 -9.12
N ALA A 610 -14.72 12.64 -10.32
CA ALA A 610 -13.78 13.60 -10.83
C ALA A 610 -14.06 13.91 -12.29
N ALA A 611 -13.90 15.16 -12.68
CA ALA A 611 -13.98 15.59 -14.06
C ALA A 611 -12.83 16.54 -14.35
N ASN A 612 -12.22 16.44 -15.53
CA ASN A 612 -11.24 17.41 -15.99
C ASN A 612 -11.35 17.63 -17.49
N TYR A 613 -11.09 18.87 -17.90
CA TYR A 613 -11.15 19.31 -19.28
C TYR A 613 -9.97 20.23 -19.57
N GLY A 614 -9.45 20.14 -20.79
CA GLY A 614 -8.48 21.10 -21.27
C GLY A 614 -7.82 20.69 -22.56
N GLU A 615 -6.70 21.35 -22.82
CA GLU A 615 -5.81 21.04 -23.93
C GLU A 615 -5.12 19.69 -23.70
N TYR A 616 -4.84 18.97 -24.77
CA TYR A 616 -4.20 17.66 -24.76
C TYR A 616 -3.38 17.48 -26.04
N PHE A 617 -2.05 17.63 -25.93
CA PHE A 617 -1.12 17.74 -27.04
C PHE A 617 -1.55 18.77 -28.10
N ASN A 618 -1.96 18.31 -29.29
CA ASN A 618 -2.43 19.14 -30.40
C ASN A 618 -3.96 19.20 -30.50
N GLY A 619 -4.68 18.79 -29.44
CA GLY A 619 -6.14 18.81 -29.38
C GLY A 619 -6.65 19.02 -27.96
N ASN A 620 -7.77 18.39 -27.61
CA ASN A 620 -8.44 18.55 -26.32
C ASN A 620 -8.82 17.19 -25.73
N LYS A 621 -8.89 17.13 -24.40
CA LYS A 621 -9.38 15.96 -23.69
C LYS A 621 -10.37 16.34 -22.61
N PHE A 622 -11.46 15.58 -22.53
CA PHE A 622 -12.39 15.57 -21.41
C PHE A 622 -12.36 14.19 -20.76
N THR A 623 -12.10 14.14 -19.46
CA THR A 623 -12.09 12.90 -18.69
C THR A 623 -13.09 12.98 -17.56
N VAL A 624 -13.94 11.96 -17.42
CA VAL A 624 -14.83 11.77 -16.28
C VAL A 624 -14.52 10.45 -15.60
N ASN A 625 -14.39 10.49 -14.27
CA ASN A 625 -14.26 9.31 -13.42
C ASN A 625 -15.37 9.34 -12.38
N ALA A 626 -15.99 8.20 -12.11
CA ALA A 626 -16.88 8.06 -10.97
C ALA A 626 -16.80 6.67 -10.37
N ASN A 627 -16.79 6.59 -9.04
CA ASN A 627 -16.94 5.38 -8.24
C ASN A 627 -18.19 5.55 -7.36
N ILE A 628 -19.22 4.77 -7.63
CA ILE A 628 -20.46 4.74 -6.85
C ILE A 628 -20.43 3.47 -6.01
N THR A 629 -20.46 3.62 -4.69
CA THR A 629 -20.48 2.50 -3.76
C THR A 629 -21.79 2.49 -2.97
N TYR A 630 -22.53 1.39 -3.07
CA TYR A 630 -23.69 1.10 -2.25
C TYR A 630 -23.41 -0.08 -1.32
N ARG A 631 -23.69 0.08 -0.03
CA ARG A 631 -23.45 -0.95 0.99
C ARG A 631 -24.77 -1.39 1.62
N ILE A 632 -24.98 -2.70 1.65
CA ILE A 632 -25.95 -3.37 2.52
C ILE A 632 -25.15 -3.89 3.70
N GLN A 633 -24.83 -3.01 4.65
CA GLN A 633 -23.92 -3.35 5.74
C GLN A 633 -24.52 -4.44 6.67
N PRO A 634 -23.72 -5.43 7.11
CA PRO A 634 -22.33 -5.69 6.73
C PRO A 634 -22.17 -6.72 5.59
N TYR A 635 -23.26 -7.20 5.01
CA TYR A 635 -23.33 -8.41 4.18
C TYR A 635 -22.96 -8.20 2.71
N ALA A 636 -23.22 -7.02 2.13
CA ALA A 636 -22.92 -6.79 0.72
C ALA A 636 -22.41 -5.38 0.45
N ARG A 637 -21.51 -5.29 -0.53
CA ARG A 637 -20.98 -4.03 -1.05
C ARG A 637 -20.94 -4.10 -2.57
N PHE A 638 -21.51 -3.08 -3.19
CA PHE A 638 -21.61 -2.93 -4.63
C PHE A 638 -20.86 -1.67 -5.02
N THR A 639 -19.84 -1.81 -5.88
CA THR A 639 -19.11 -0.67 -6.42
C THR A 639 -19.22 -0.68 -7.93
N ALA A 640 -19.81 0.36 -8.51
CA ALA A 640 -19.76 0.63 -9.94
C ALA A 640 -18.74 1.74 -10.20
N SER A 641 -17.90 1.56 -11.21
CA SER A 641 -16.84 2.48 -11.58
C SER A 641 -16.89 2.76 -13.08
N ILE A 642 -16.68 4.01 -13.45
CA ILE A 642 -16.56 4.46 -14.83
C ILE A 642 -15.33 5.36 -14.93
N ASN A 643 -14.51 5.12 -15.94
CA ASN A 643 -13.50 6.05 -16.44
C ASN A 643 -13.80 6.25 -17.93
N GLN A 644 -14.01 7.50 -18.31
CA GLN A 644 -14.47 7.88 -19.62
C GLN A 644 -13.57 9.00 -20.15
N ASP A 645 -12.82 8.72 -21.21
CA ASP A 645 -11.91 9.65 -21.86
C ASP A 645 -12.43 10.00 -23.26
N TYR A 646 -12.73 11.27 -23.50
CA TYR A 646 -13.06 11.82 -24.81
C TYR A 646 -11.86 12.64 -25.31
N ILE A 647 -11.24 12.18 -26.39
CA ILE A 647 -10.05 12.77 -26.98
C ILE A 647 -10.43 13.30 -28.36
N SER A 648 -10.28 14.61 -28.56
CA SER A 648 -10.49 15.27 -29.84
C SER A 648 -9.16 15.75 -30.38
N LEU A 649 -8.69 15.15 -31.48
CA LEU A 649 -7.47 15.52 -32.20
C LEU A 649 -7.82 15.98 -33.63
N PRO A 650 -7.07 16.94 -34.20
CA PRO A 650 -7.28 17.39 -35.57
C PRO A 650 -6.82 16.33 -36.59
N THR A 651 -7.48 16.28 -37.75
CA THR A 651 -7.03 15.50 -38.91
C THR A 651 -5.58 15.84 -39.26
N PRO A 652 -4.70 14.86 -39.59
CA PRO A 652 -4.96 13.43 -39.80
C PRO A 652 -4.84 12.54 -38.54
N TYR A 653 -4.73 13.11 -37.34
CA TYR A 653 -4.65 12.33 -36.10
C TYR A 653 -6.02 11.80 -35.69
N SER A 654 -6.06 10.57 -35.18
CA SER A 654 -7.32 9.92 -34.79
C SER A 654 -7.82 10.45 -33.45
N SER A 655 -9.08 10.92 -33.43
CA SER A 655 -9.80 11.15 -32.17
C SER A 655 -10.22 9.80 -31.56
N ALA A 656 -10.44 9.77 -30.24
CA ALA A 656 -10.78 8.54 -29.53
C ALA A 656 -11.79 8.76 -28.41
N ASN A 657 -12.56 7.71 -28.14
CA ASN A 657 -13.49 7.64 -27.03
C ASN A 657 -13.26 6.32 -26.30
N TRP A 658 -12.67 6.40 -25.11
CA TRP A 658 -12.36 5.22 -24.30
C TRP A 658 -13.24 5.16 -23.06
N THR A 659 -14.01 4.09 -22.98
CA THR A 659 -14.79 3.75 -21.80
C THR A 659 -14.15 2.56 -21.08
N LEU A 660 -13.91 2.72 -19.80
CA LEU A 660 -13.58 1.66 -18.86
C LEU A 660 -14.69 1.58 -17.82
N LEU A 661 -15.47 0.50 -17.85
CA LEU A 661 -16.52 0.23 -16.87
C LEU A 661 -16.07 -0.92 -15.97
N GLY A 662 -16.20 -0.76 -14.66
CA GLY A 662 -15.90 -1.80 -13.70
C GLY A 662 -17.02 -1.94 -12.67
N THR A 663 -17.45 -3.16 -12.41
CA THR A 663 -18.43 -3.49 -11.38
C THR A 663 -17.84 -4.51 -10.42
N GLU A 664 -17.86 -4.20 -9.13
CA GLU A 664 -17.41 -5.06 -8.05
C GLU A 664 -18.59 -5.37 -7.13
N LEU A 665 -18.92 -6.66 -7.00
CA LEU A 665 -19.96 -7.18 -6.12
C LEU A 665 -19.28 -8.02 -5.04
N GLU A 666 -19.30 -7.55 -3.80
CA GLU A 666 -18.72 -8.25 -2.66
C GLU A 666 -19.84 -8.73 -1.73
N PHE A 667 -19.92 -10.03 -1.51
CA PHE A 667 -20.81 -10.65 -0.54
C PHE A 667 -19.99 -11.25 0.60
N SER A 668 -20.38 -10.93 1.83
CA SER A 668 -19.84 -11.49 3.07
C SER A 668 -20.94 -12.26 3.77
N PHE A 669 -20.99 -13.58 3.58
CA PHE A 669 -22.01 -14.43 4.21
C PHE A 669 -21.73 -14.62 5.70
N THR A 670 -20.46 -14.76 6.04
CA THR A 670 -19.93 -14.78 7.40
C THR A 670 -18.60 -14.01 7.44
N ASP A 671 -17.92 -14.00 8.58
CA ASP A 671 -16.52 -13.57 8.71
C ASP A 671 -15.50 -14.57 8.10
N GLN A 672 -15.99 -15.69 7.55
CA GLN A 672 -15.20 -16.78 6.98
C GLN A 672 -15.54 -17.12 5.53
N LEU A 673 -16.72 -16.73 5.01
CA LEU A 673 -17.18 -17.08 3.67
C LEU A 673 -17.51 -15.84 2.85
N PHE A 674 -16.74 -15.61 1.80
CA PHE A 674 -16.81 -14.43 0.95
C PHE A 674 -16.98 -14.81 -0.52
N TRP A 675 -17.79 -14.05 -1.24
CA TRP A 675 -17.95 -14.19 -2.68
C TRP A 675 -17.79 -12.83 -3.36
N ASN A 676 -16.73 -12.69 -4.14
CA ASN A 676 -16.37 -11.46 -4.82
C ASN A 676 -16.51 -11.67 -6.34
N ASN A 677 -17.23 -10.77 -7.00
CA ASN A 677 -17.37 -10.76 -8.45
C ASN A 677 -16.84 -9.42 -8.97
N TYR A 678 -15.94 -9.48 -9.92
CA TYR A 678 -15.38 -8.33 -10.60
C TYR A 678 -15.63 -8.47 -12.11
N ILE A 679 -16.32 -7.50 -12.67
CA ILE A 679 -16.66 -7.45 -14.10
C ILE A 679 -16.09 -6.15 -14.63
N GLN A 680 -15.27 -6.21 -15.68
CA GLN A 680 -14.65 -5.01 -16.25
C GLN A 680 -14.71 -5.03 -17.77
N TYR A 681 -15.29 -3.98 -18.35
CA TYR A 681 -15.23 -3.70 -19.78
C TYR A 681 -14.18 -2.64 -20.05
N ASN A 682 -13.30 -2.91 -21.00
CA ASN A 682 -12.26 -2.01 -21.47
C ASN A 682 -12.39 -1.82 -22.99
N ALA A 683 -12.85 -0.64 -23.42
CA ALA A 683 -13.01 -0.31 -24.83
C ALA A 683 -11.66 -0.28 -25.57
N GLN A 684 -10.58 0.20 -24.95
CA GLN A 684 -9.25 0.29 -25.56
C GLN A 684 -8.67 -1.09 -25.89
N GLN A 685 -8.95 -2.10 -25.07
CA GLN A 685 -8.52 -3.48 -25.30
C GLN A 685 -9.58 -4.34 -25.99
N SER A 686 -10.76 -3.79 -26.28
CA SER A 686 -11.94 -4.52 -26.78
C SER A 686 -12.23 -5.79 -25.97
N ASN A 687 -12.18 -5.68 -24.64
CA ASN A 687 -12.20 -6.82 -23.73
C ASN A 687 -13.22 -6.64 -22.61
N LEU A 688 -14.07 -7.64 -22.40
CA LEU A 688 -14.86 -7.79 -21.18
C LEU A 688 -14.26 -8.92 -20.35
N ASN A 689 -13.79 -8.60 -19.14
CA ASN A 689 -13.32 -9.56 -18.16
C ASN A 689 -14.41 -9.82 -17.11
N VAL A 690 -14.60 -11.08 -16.77
CA VAL A 690 -15.38 -11.53 -15.61
C VAL A 690 -14.46 -12.35 -14.73
N ASN A 691 -14.39 -12.00 -13.46
CA ASN A 691 -13.70 -12.76 -12.42
C ASN A 691 -14.67 -12.97 -11.25
N SER A 692 -14.91 -14.23 -10.88
CA SER A 692 -15.74 -14.60 -9.74
C SER A 692 -14.89 -15.45 -8.80
N ARG A 693 -14.81 -15.05 -7.54
CA ARG A 693 -13.99 -15.69 -6.52
C ARG A 693 -14.82 -15.98 -5.29
N LEU A 694 -14.98 -17.27 -4.99
CA LEU A 694 -15.41 -17.73 -3.68
C LEU A 694 -14.18 -17.98 -2.80
N GLN A 695 -14.18 -17.45 -1.59
CA GLN A 695 -13.15 -17.67 -0.58
C GLN A 695 -13.82 -18.23 0.68
N TRP A 696 -13.35 -19.39 1.13
CA TRP A 696 -13.73 -19.97 2.41
C TRP A 696 -12.51 -20.11 3.33
N ARG A 697 -12.52 -19.33 4.40
CA ARG A 697 -11.54 -19.34 5.48
C ARG A 697 -12.00 -20.29 6.59
N PHE A 698 -11.74 -21.58 6.42
CA PHE A 698 -12.17 -22.61 7.38
C PHE A 698 -11.33 -22.64 8.68
N LYS A 699 -10.17 -21.97 8.68
CA LYS A 699 -9.29 -21.81 9.85
C LYS A 699 -8.49 -20.50 9.69
N PRO A 700 -8.00 -19.84 10.77
CA PRO A 700 -7.18 -18.65 10.64
C PRO A 700 -6.05 -18.82 9.62
N LEU A 701 -6.02 -17.93 8.62
CA LEU A 701 -5.06 -17.90 7.51
C LEU A 701 -5.03 -19.16 6.62
N SER A 702 -6.02 -20.05 6.74
CA SER A 702 -6.18 -21.22 5.88
C SER A 702 -7.42 -21.03 5.02
N ASP A 703 -7.21 -20.97 3.71
CA ASP A 703 -8.21 -20.51 2.76
C ASP A 703 -8.37 -21.54 1.62
N LEU A 704 -9.61 -21.81 1.26
CA LEU A 704 -10.00 -22.45 0.00
C LEU A 704 -10.52 -21.37 -0.94
N TYR A 705 -9.94 -21.29 -2.14
CA TYR A 705 -10.39 -20.41 -3.20
C TYR A 705 -10.95 -21.22 -4.37
N ILE A 706 -12.09 -20.78 -4.88
CA ILE A 706 -12.62 -21.20 -6.18
C ILE A 706 -12.75 -19.94 -7.03
N VAL A 707 -11.98 -19.88 -8.12
CA VAL A 707 -11.91 -18.72 -9.00
C VAL A 707 -12.32 -19.13 -10.40
N TYR A 708 -13.34 -18.46 -10.91
CA TYR A 708 -13.74 -18.53 -12.30
C TYR A 708 -13.35 -17.23 -13.00
N THR A 709 -12.60 -17.32 -14.10
CA THR A 709 -12.27 -16.17 -14.94
C THR A 709 -12.68 -16.44 -16.37
N ASP A 710 -13.26 -15.43 -17.01
CA ASP A 710 -13.74 -15.51 -18.39
C ASP A 710 -13.49 -14.18 -19.07
N ASN A 711 -12.88 -14.21 -20.24
CA ASN A 711 -12.61 -13.03 -21.05
C ASN A 711 -13.34 -13.15 -22.38
N TYR A 712 -13.91 -12.04 -22.83
CA TYR A 712 -14.65 -11.94 -24.07
C TYR A 712 -14.12 -10.80 -24.92
N PHE A 713 -14.15 -10.97 -26.23
CA PHE A 713 -14.06 -9.85 -27.16
C PHE A 713 -15.35 -9.06 -27.08
N ALA A 714 -15.24 -7.76 -26.81
CA ALA A 714 -16.37 -6.89 -26.60
C ALA A 714 -16.18 -5.56 -27.31
N SER A 715 -17.26 -5.02 -27.87
CA SER A 715 -17.29 -3.65 -28.38
C SER A 715 -18.56 -2.93 -27.95
N SER A 716 -18.49 -1.61 -27.90
CA SER A 716 -19.62 -0.72 -27.70
C SER A 716 -19.74 0.19 -28.91
N GLU A 717 -20.90 0.17 -29.57
CA GLU A 717 -21.21 1.06 -30.70
C GLU A 717 -22.37 1.98 -30.29
N ILE A 718 -22.20 3.29 -30.47
CA ILE A 718 -23.29 4.25 -30.28
C ILE A 718 -24.15 4.22 -31.55
N LYS A 719 -25.42 3.82 -31.44
CA LYS A 719 -26.35 3.82 -32.58
C LYS A 719 -27.32 5.00 -32.48
N GLY A 720 -27.02 6.07 -33.21
CA GLY A 720 -27.83 7.29 -33.20
C GLY A 720 -27.79 8.03 -31.86
N LEU A 721 -28.89 8.72 -31.52
CA LEU A 721 -29.03 9.47 -30.25
C LEU A 721 -29.66 8.66 -29.10
N ASP A 722 -30.09 7.42 -29.36
CA ASP A 722 -31.05 6.73 -28.48
C ASP A 722 -30.43 5.71 -27.50
N TYR A 723 -29.37 4.98 -27.90
CA TYR A 723 -28.72 4.01 -26.99
C TYR A 723 -27.34 3.54 -27.48
N THR A 724 -26.54 3.02 -26.55
CA THR A 724 -25.27 2.32 -26.84
C THR A 724 -25.53 0.82 -26.96
N ARG A 725 -25.18 0.21 -28.10
CA ARG A 725 -25.25 -1.25 -28.28
C ARG A 725 -23.94 -1.88 -27.82
N PHE A 726 -24.03 -2.69 -26.77
CA PHE A 726 -22.94 -3.53 -26.32
C PHE A 726 -22.98 -4.88 -27.04
N THR A 727 -21.89 -5.28 -27.69
CA THR A 727 -21.81 -6.53 -28.46
C THR A 727 -20.65 -7.39 -27.97
N LEU A 728 -20.93 -8.67 -27.68
CA LEU A 728 -19.91 -9.68 -27.39
C LEU A 728 -19.65 -10.48 -28.67
N HIS A 729 -18.40 -10.46 -29.15
CA HIS A 729 -18.00 -11.09 -30.42
C HIS A 729 -17.54 -12.54 -30.26
N GLY A 730 -17.25 -12.97 -29.03
CA GLY A 730 -16.80 -14.32 -28.73
C GLY A 730 -15.98 -14.41 -27.46
N LYS A 731 -15.69 -15.64 -27.03
CA LYS A 731 -14.81 -15.90 -25.88
C LYS A 731 -13.36 -15.77 -26.32
N ARG A 732 -12.51 -15.30 -25.42
CA ARG A 732 -11.07 -15.13 -25.61
C ARG A 732 -10.29 -16.16 -24.82
N ASN A 733 -10.48 -16.21 -23.51
CA ASN A 733 -9.94 -17.27 -22.67
C ASN A 733 -10.81 -17.49 -21.43
N ARG A 734 -10.70 -18.68 -20.86
CA ARG A 734 -11.44 -19.10 -19.67
C ARG A 734 -10.51 -19.86 -18.74
N ALA A 735 -10.72 -19.68 -17.44
CA ALA A 735 -10.02 -20.41 -16.41
C ALA A 735 -10.94 -20.77 -15.25
N LEU A 736 -10.82 -22.01 -14.77
CA LEU A 736 -11.30 -22.40 -13.45
C LEU A 736 -10.08 -22.78 -12.60
N VAL A 737 -9.98 -22.18 -11.42
CA VAL A 737 -8.88 -22.40 -10.48
C VAL A 737 -9.45 -22.79 -9.14
N VAL A 738 -8.95 -23.89 -8.57
CA VAL A 738 -9.20 -24.28 -7.18
C VAL A 738 -7.86 -24.26 -6.46
N LYS A 739 -7.79 -23.53 -5.35
CA LYS A 739 -6.57 -23.38 -4.56
C LYS A 739 -6.85 -23.61 -3.09
N LEU A 740 -6.04 -24.43 -2.44
CA LEU A 740 -6.09 -24.67 -1.00
C LEU A 740 -4.78 -24.21 -0.38
N ILE A 741 -4.85 -23.41 0.68
CA ILE A 741 -3.73 -23.07 1.56
C ILE A 741 -4.08 -23.54 2.97
N TYR A 742 -3.14 -24.16 3.66
CA TYR A 742 -3.33 -24.61 5.03
C TYR A 742 -2.22 -24.10 5.94
N TRP A 743 -2.57 -23.43 7.04
CA TRP A 743 -1.58 -22.88 7.98
C TRP A 743 -1.39 -23.82 9.18
N ILE A 744 -0.18 -24.37 9.31
CA ILE A 744 0.23 -25.25 10.40
C ILE A 744 1.18 -24.47 11.30
N ASN A 745 0.81 -24.22 12.56
CA ASN A 745 1.74 -23.68 13.56
C ASN A 745 2.20 -24.83 14.46
N VAL A 746 3.51 -25.00 14.58
CA VAL A 746 4.18 -26.01 15.41
C VAL A 746 4.73 -25.39 16.68
#